data_AF-A0A151ZKC9-F1
#
_entry.id   AF-A0A151ZKC9-F1
#
_cell.length_a   1.000
_cell.length_b   1.000
_cell.length_c   1.000
_cell.angle_alpha   90.00
_cell.angle_beta   90.00
_cell.angle_gamma   90.00
#
_symmetry.space_group_name_H-M   'P 1'
#
loop_
_entity.id
_entity.type
_entity.pdbx_description
1 polymer ?
#
loop_
_entity_poly.entity_id
_entity_poly.type
_entity_poly.pdbx_seq_one_letter_code
_entity_poly.pdbx_strand_id
1 'polypeptide(L)'
;MLKHFIVPLLIIVLFTNNAISIPADQLNSLNILAHLYNLYWPIDNTICTLGIGVTCDSNQNVINIVISNAIPVVPGSGGVVVNTNTTVNLDFKSTGGQYIREENLEEAVISGSGTTKSTTTTPSTTTTTPNTTTTTTTTTTTTTTTTTTPIITPTISTVPVTLPPMTPVNFTFPLLKSITLTRVTNPPASYNLFDYTANLPSLETITISGQGSIYPLAIANSTKLTNITITNSTISALPSSFMNSLSAIKYLDLSNNNLGYIEPGLIIPPTLVQLNVNGNSFNEIPQDFCAVKSMTMLNNIYITNSSIAMCFRCYWDYVSTWFNLPFNASTPCTGFSAPVPVNVPVFEGQLLQISGTNMGWGHNVTPGLTMVIPNTLFTYKIPNKSQGIQTTMLSFSSTNNQTISWVYAEPVINSVSTNQGANNVVLTIFGDFKTVNSSYIFSINNQITTASYTPSMIQVVLPKTYEQGVKIFNITTFYGIATLKMMYTQKFPIVTSALVNGSTIHFYGAFKSGYPLSLQINGVAADNITMVSTEEATCNLPSQIQPGNSEILIDQSGYIFKSDQILYIRSPVQTCPNPCENSGQCVDGSCQCTDNWVGPTCNMQGMDSSQNGELSMIMAPSTPTATFAFKDISFDFKVHSIQEVNYKGEVVDEVPIVNWTSNSTSEDTIVYHNDQDSPAVTVTIQLSRQPRTYEFAGKTHSLDANAIKLSMNISNWEYHSSLNYLRVVLRTNLQQNQETAGGCSDKPADLQIGNSTGSTIKYLTMTKNGVVFYGKFLDVAISDGRVSYSSNTILRMDEESMDIGIQMPRCNVCIIDPDYSVLLNPNKDDSGDNCNQSDNKKKWLLPVVIVVPVVGASIIIVTVIALKKKFYIYTSGKSIKFVSRSSRSD
;
A
#
# COMPACT_ATOMS: atom_id res chain seq x y z
N MET A 1 10.97 58.67 -7.12
CA MET A 1 10.84 57.63 -8.15
C MET A 1 11.15 58.24 -9.51
N LEU A 2 12.42 58.25 -9.92
CA LEU A 2 12.90 58.04 -11.30
C LEU A 2 14.44 58.11 -11.25
N LYS A 3 15.00 57.15 -10.52
CA LYS A 3 16.44 56.85 -10.43
C LYS A 3 16.91 56.13 -11.71
N HIS A 4 16.46 56.61 -12.86
CA HIS A 4 16.46 55.87 -14.12
C HIS A 4 17.42 56.55 -15.09
N PHE A 5 18.35 55.75 -15.62
CA PHE A 5 18.88 55.75 -16.99
C PHE A 5 20.39 55.40 -17.03
N ILE A 6 20.66 54.15 -17.41
CA ILE A 6 21.76 53.69 -18.29
C ILE A 6 23.19 54.07 -17.90
N VAL A 7 23.64 53.57 -16.74
CA VAL A 7 25.05 53.36 -16.39
C VAL A 7 25.64 52.00 -16.81
N PRO A 8 24.88 50.91 -17.07
CA PRO A 8 25.38 49.65 -16.57
C PRO A 8 26.19 48.85 -17.61
N LEU A 9 26.23 49.32 -18.87
CA LEU A 9 27.33 49.01 -19.81
C LEU A 9 28.40 50.12 -19.87
N LEU A 10 28.11 51.32 -19.34
CA LEU A 10 29.05 52.45 -19.27
C LEU A 10 30.26 52.12 -18.39
N ILE A 11 30.15 51.14 -17.48
CA ILE A 11 31.21 50.73 -16.53
C ILE A 11 31.89 49.41 -16.92
N ILE A 12 31.22 48.45 -17.56
CA ILE A 12 31.89 47.24 -18.09
C ILE A 12 33.05 47.64 -19.02
N VAL A 13 32.88 48.76 -19.71
CA VAL A 13 33.84 49.29 -20.70
C VAL A 13 34.78 50.36 -20.13
N LEU A 14 34.44 51.13 -19.09
CA LEU A 14 35.43 52.07 -18.52
C LEU A 14 36.62 51.36 -17.85
N PHE A 15 36.44 50.11 -17.38
CA PHE A 15 37.41 49.47 -16.47
C PHE A 15 38.02 48.16 -16.93
N THR A 16 37.59 47.62 -18.06
CA THR A 16 38.47 46.71 -18.77
C THR A 16 39.52 47.47 -19.55
N ASN A 17 39.67 48.80 -19.51
CA ASN A 17 40.94 49.41 -19.96
C ASN A 17 41.18 50.90 -19.74
N ASN A 18 42.45 51.19 -19.43
CA ASN A 18 43.18 52.46 -19.55
C ASN A 18 43.05 53.51 -18.43
N ALA A 19 44.21 53.82 -17.85
CA ALA A 19 44.51 55.13 -17.30
C ALA A 19 44.35 56.21 -18.39
N ILE A 20 43.13 56.65 -18.64
CA ILE A 20 42.89 57.90 -19.34
C ILE A 20 43.08 58.99 -18.28
N SER A 21 44.17 59.74 -18.36
CA SER A 21 44.34 60.97 -17.58
C SER A 21 43.37 62.02 -18.10
N ILE A 22 42.10 61.92 -17.69
CA ILE A 22 41.13 62.99 -17.90
C ILE A 22 41.50 64.10 -16.91
N PRO A 23 41.84 65.32 -17.37
CA PRO A 23 42.10 66.45 -16.47
C PRO A 23 40.93 66.65 -15.51
N ALA A 24 41.20 66.93 -14.23
CA ALA A 24 40.18 66.97 -13.17
C ALA A 24 39.01 67.93 -13.46
N ASP A 25 39.26 68.95 -14.26
CA ASP A 25 38.35 69.94 -14.82
C ASP A 25 37.33 69.37 -15.83
N GLN A 26 37.68 68.30 -16.55
CA GLN A 26 36.78 67.60 -17.49
C GLN A 26 35.93 66.53 -16.79
N LEU A 27 36.45 65.89 -15.73
CA LEU A 27 35.70 64.93 -14.90
C LEU A 27 34.58 65.61 -14.09
N ASN A 28 34.86 66.83 -13.60
CA ASN A 28 33.85 67.67 -12.98
C ASN A 28 32.75 68.06 -13.97
N SER A 29 33.09 68.28 -15.25
CA SER A 29 32.10 68.63 -16.28
C SER A 29 31.13 67.47 -16.56
N LEU A 30 31.58 66.21 -16.58
CA LEU A 30 30.71 65.03 -16.71
C LEU A 30 29.81 64.80 -15.49
N ASN A 31 30.34 64.96 -14.28
CA ASN A 31 29.56 64.83 -13.03
C ASN A 31 28.56 65.99 -12.84
N ILE A 32 28.92 67.21 -13.26
CA ILE A 32 28.07 68.40 -13.20
C ILE A 32 26.96 68.32 -14.26
N LEU A 33 27.23 67.81 -15.46
CA LEU A 33 26.22 67.59 -16.50
C LEU A 33 25.19 66.51 -16.13
N ALA A 34 25.62 65.44 -15.43
CA ALA A 34 24.72 64.41 -14.90
C ALA A 34 23.80 64.94 -13.78
N HIS A 35 24.19 66.02 -13.09
CA HIS A 35 23.43 66.60 -11.98
C HIS A 35 22.56 67.80 -12.37
N LEU A 36 22.89 68.52 -13.45
CA LEU A 36 22.19 69.75 -13.84
C LEU A 36 21.17 69.61 -14.98
N TYR A 37 21.22 68.55 -15.80
CA TYR A 37 20.26 68.34 -16.87
C TYR A 37 19.59 66.97 -16.76
N ASN A 38 18.34 66.96 -16.31
CA ASN A 38 17.36 65.85 -16.39
C ASN A 38 17.23 65.31 -17.84
N LEU A 39 18.21 64.57 -18.33
CA LEU A 39 18.25 64.06 -19.69
C LEU A 39 17.63 62.65 -19.73
N TYR A 40 16.42 62.60 -20.25
CA TYR A 40 15.94 61.50 -21.07
C TYR A 40 16.99 61.21 -22.15
N TRP A 41 17.33 59.95 -22.44
CA TRP A 41 18.08 59.59 -23.65
C TRP A 41 17.09 59.19 -24.76
N PRO A 42 16.60 60.15 -25.57
CA PRO A 42 16.16 59.79 -26.90
C PRO A 42 17.40 59.41 -27.72
N ILE A 43 17.24 58.49 -28.66
CA ILE A 43 18.24 58.25 -29.70
C ILE A 43 18.18 59.40 -30.71
N ASP A 44 18.35 60.64 -30.24
CA ASP A 44 18.29 61.85 -31.06
C ASP A 44 19.56 62.69 -30.87
N ASN A 45 19.89 63.46 -31.91
CA ASN A 45 21.20 63.98 -32.33
C ASN A 45 22.03 64.81 -31.32
N THR A 46 21.64 64.91 -30.05
CA THR A 46 22.34 65.70 -29.02
C THR A 46 23.61 65.07 -28.46
N ILE A 47 23.81 63.74 -28.57
CA ILE A 47 25.07 63.08 -28.14
C ILE A 47 26.20 63.31 -29.16
N CYS A 48 25.86 63.50 -30.44
CA CYS A 48 26.83 63.60 -31.54
C CYS A 48 27.62 64.92 -31.60
N THR A 49 27.37 65.89 -30.70
CA THR A 49 27.97 67.24 -30.76
C THR A 49 28.91 67.59 -29.60
N LEU A 50 29.03 66.71 -28.60
CA LEU A 50 30.07 66.83 -27.56
C LEU A 50 31.33 66.16 -28.10
N GLY A 51 32.39 66.94 -28.37
CA GLY A 51 33.61 66.56 -29.09
C GLY A 51 34.48 65.43 -28.52
N ILE A 52 33.89 64.30 -28.12
CA ILE A 52 34.53 63.07 -27.66
C ILE A 52 34.15 61.92 -28.62
N GLY A 53 34.42 62.03 -29.92
CA GLY A 53 34.45 60.87 -30.84
C GLY A 53 33.28 59.86 -30.86
N VAL A 54 32.11 60.13 -30.28
CA VAL A 54 30.97 59.21 -30.25
C VAL A 54 30.07 59.49 -31.44
N THR A 55 29.74 58.45 -32.21
CA THR A 55 28.75 58.51 -33.29
C THR A 55 27.62 57.54 -32.97
N CYS A 56 26.40 58.06 -32.88
CA CYS A 56 25.20 57.26 -32.64
C CYS A 56 24.43 57.12 -33.95
N ASP A 57 24.05 55.90 -34.34
CA ASP A 57 23.10 55.66 -35.43
C ASP A 57 21.71 55.47 -34.82
N SER A 58 20.82 56.42 -35.09
CA SER A 58 19.48 56.44 -34.49
C SER A 58 18.54 55.35 -34.99
N ASN A 59 18.91 54.60 -36.03
CA ASN A 59 18.03 53.65 -36.68
C ASN A 59 18.30 52.17 -36.32
N GLN A 60 19.29 51.84 -35.48
CA GLN A 60 19.69 50.43 -35.24
C GLN A 60 19.94 49.97 -33.79
N ASN A 61 19.64 50.73 -32.73
CA ASN A 61 20.02 50.38 -31.33
C ASN A 61 21.54 50.18 -31.11
N VAL A 62 22.39 50.71 -32.00
CA VAL A 62 23.86 50.59 -31.95
C VAL A 62 24.50 51.91 -31.49
N ILE A 63 25.44 51.83 -30.54
CA ILE A 63 26.24 52.96 -30.07
C ILE A 63 27.71 52.72 -30.46
N ASN A 64 28.31 53.61 -31.26
CA ASN A 64 29.73 53.54 -31.64
C ASN A 64 30.54 54.61 -30.90
N ILE A 65 31.57 54.18 -30.17
CA ILE A 65 32.46 55.04 -29.39
C ILE A 65 33.86 54.97 -30.01
N VAL A 66 34.36 56.08 -30.56
CA VAL A 66 35.75 56.17 -31.06
C VAL A 66 36.62 56.83 -30.00
N ILE A 67 37.65 56.11 -29.54
CA ILE A 67 38.64 56.59 -28.58
C ILE A 67 39.96 56.85 -29.34
N SER A 68 40.40 58.12 -29.34
CA SER A 68 41.67 58.55 -29.92
C SER A 68 42.69 58.79 -28.82
N ASN A 69 43.78 58.00 -28.80
CA ASN A 69 44.87 58.21 -27.87
C ASN A 69 45.95 59.08 -28.54
N ALA A 70 46.14 60.31 -28.06
CA ALA A 70 47.30 61.14 -28.38
C ALA A 70 48.22 61.20 -27.14
N ILE A 71 49.47 60.80 -27.28
CA ILE A 71 50.48 60.88 -26.19
C ILE A 71 50.99 62.33 -26.13
N PRO A 72 50.89 63.06 -24.99
CA PRO A 72 51.40 64.41 -24.92
C PRO A 72 52.94 64.41 -24.88
N VAL A 73 53.57 65.08 -25.84
CA VAL A 73 55.02 65.33 -25.86
C VAL A 73 55.32 66.58 -25.04
N VAL A 74 56.32 66.49 -24.14
CA VAL A 74 56.84 67.63 -23.37
C VAL A 74 57.35 68.72 -24.34
N PRO A 75 57.04 70.03 -24.15
CA PRO A 75 57.53 71.06 -25.05
C PRO A 75 59.07 71.13 -24.95
N GLY A 76 59.77 70.65 -25.98
CA GLY A 76 61.24 70.73 -26.05
C GLY A 76 61.95 69.58 -26.77
N SER A 77 61.28 68.46 -27.09
CA SER A 77 61.89 67.38 -27.87
C SER A 77 61.06 67.05 -29.11
N GLY A 78 61.66 67.11 -30.29
CA GLY A 78 61.02 66.71 -31.55
C GLY A 78 60.69 65.22 -31.53
N GLY A 79 59.44 64.86 -31.22
CA GLY A 79 58.93 63.49 -31.22
C GLY A 79 57.80 63.30 -32.23
N VAL A 80 57.78 62.14 -32.88
CA VAL A 80 56.73 61.70 -33.83
C VAL A 80 55.43 61.41 -33.09
N VAL A 81 54.31 61.96 -33.57
CA VAL A 81 52.97 61.67 -33.04
C VAL A 81 52.43 60.41 -33.73
N VAL A 82 52.24 59.33 -32.95
CA VAL A 82 51.50 58.14 -33.39
C VAL A 82 50.09 58.26 -32.83
N ASN A 83 49.10 58.41 -33.71
CA ASN A 83 47.70 58.39 -33.31
C ASN A 83 47.17 56.97 -33.50
N THR A 84 46.67 56.36 -32.42
CA THR A 84 45.89 55.13 -32.47
C THR A 84 44.43 55.44 -32.21
N ASN A 85 43.57 55.07 -33.16
CA ASN A 85 42.13 55.18 -33.00
C ASN A 85 41.55 53.78 -32.79
N THR A 86 40.88 53.59 -31.65
CA THR A 86 40.13 52.37 -31.33
C THR A 86 38.65 52.71 -31.35
N THR A 87 37.88 52.00 -32.18
CA THR A 87 36.41 52.11 -32.24
C THR A 87 35.80 50.92 -31.52
N VAL A 88 34.90 51.18 -30.58
CA VAL A 88 34.11 50.18 -29.85
C VAL A 88 32.65 50.33 -30.23
N ASN A 89 32.02 49.26 -30.70
CA ASN A 89 30.61 49.21 -31.05
C ASN A 89 29.84 48.43 -29.98
N LEU A 90 28.73 48.99 -29.53
CA LEU A 90 27.83 48.42 -28.52
C LEU A 90 26.46 48.20 -29.15
N ASP A 91 25.94 46.98 -29.08
CA ASP A 91 24.62 46.60 -29.61
C ASP A 91 23.80 45.93 -28.49
N PHE A 92 22.52 46.29 -28.39
CA PHE A 92 21.63 45.92 -27.29
C PHE A 92 20.24 45.52 -27.76
N LYS A 93 19.64 44.57 -27.05
CA LYS A 93 18.24 44.15 -27.25
C LYS A 93 17.46 44.23 -25.94
N SER A 94 16.30 44.90 -25.95
CA SER A 94 15.45 45.09 -24.77
C SER A 94 13.97 44.83 -25.04
N THR A 95 13.23 44.41 -24.01
CA THR A 95 11.77 44.26 -24.06
C THR A 95 11.06 45.56 -23.69
N GLY A 96 10.39 46.17 -24.67
CA GLY A 96 9.46 47.29 -24.46
C GLY A 96 9.97 48.66 -24.90
N GLY A 97 9.69 49.02 -26.17
CA GLY A 97 9.68 50.40 -26.66
C GLY A 97 11.02 51.14 -26.68
N GLN A 98 10.99 52.40 -27.13
CA GLN A 98 12.10 53.28 -27.53
C GLN A 98 13.26 53.52 -26.52
N TYR A 99 13.29 52.88 -25.34
CA TYR A 99 14.25 53.17 -24.27
C TYR A 99 14.84 51.90 -23.63
N ILE A 100 16.17 51.80 -23.56
CA ILE A 100 16.90 50.71 -22.90
C ILE A 100 16.97 50.96 -21.38
N ARG A 101 16.60 49.98 -20.53
CA ARG A 101 16.67 50.06 -19.06
C ARG A 101 17.22 48.77 -18.44
N GLU A 102 17.81 48.86 -17.24
CA GLU A 102 18.33 47.70 -16.46
C GLU A 102 17.29 46.58 -16.31
N GLU A 103 16.04 46.98 -16.06
CA GLU A 103 14.89 46.11 -15.86
C GLU A 103 14.42 45.40 -17.14
N ASN A 104 14.85 45.85 -18.34
CA ASN A 104 14.31 45.40 -19.63
C ASN A 104 15.38 44.88 -20.61
N LEU A 105 16.67 44.86 -20.25
CA LEU A 105 17.76 44.44 -21.14
C LEU A 105 17.89 42.91 -21.18
N GLU A 106 17.82 42.31 -22.37
CA GLU A 106 17.84 40.85 -22.56
C GLU A 106 19.14 40.32 -23.20
N GLU A 107 19.76 41.09 -24.10
CA GLU A 107 21.00 40.71 -24.78
C GLU A 107 21.93 41.92 -24.93
N ALA A 108 23.24 41.71 -24.78
CA ALA A 108 24.27 42.73 -24.95
C ALA A 108 25.47 42.21 -25.77
N VAL A 109 25.88 42.94 -26.79
CA VAL A 109 27.03 42.64 -27.65
C VAL A 109 28.01 43.82 -27.65
N ILE A 110 29.27 43.56 -27.32
CA ILE A 110 30.36 44.54 -27.30
C ILE A 110 31.42 44.08 -28.31
N SER A 111 31.81 44.96 -29.24
CA SER A 111 32.86 44.66 -30.21
C SER A 111 33.86 45.81 -30.39
N GLY A 112 35.14 45.51 -30.64
CA GLY A 112 36.21 46.50 -30.84
C GLY A 112 36.98 46.35 -32.17
N SER A 113 37.45 47.47 -32.73
CA SER A 113 38.34 47.53 -33.91
C SER A 113 39.35 48.68 -33.79
N GLY A 114 40.64 48.45 -34.08
CA GLY A 114 41.69 49.47 -33.98
C GLY A 114 42.52 49.62 -35.26
N THR A 115 42.92 50.85 -35.62
CA THR A 115 43.88 51.14 -36.70
C THR A 115 44.95 52.16 -36.28
N THR A 116 46.20 51.96 -36.71
CA THR A 116 47.39 52.78 -36.39
C THR A 116 47.86 53.59 -37.61
N LYS A 117 48.07 54.91 -37.48
CA LYS A 117 48.69 55.77 -38.52
C LYS A 117 49.73 56.73 -37.89
N SER A 118 50.89 56.89 -38.54
CA SER A 118 52.01 57.73 -38.07
C SER A 118 52.40 58.78 -39.12
N THR A 119 52.74 60.01 -38.69
CA THR A 119 53.21 61.12 -39.55
C THR A 119 54.38 61.88 -38.91
N THR A 120 55.44 62.17 -39.69
CA THR A 120 56.72 62.77 -39.27
C THR A 120 56.88 64.22 -39.78
N THR A 121 57.38 65.13 -38.94
CA THR A 121 57.86 66.48 -39.36
C THR A 121 59.31 66.71 -38.91
N THR A 122 60.15 67.18 -39.83
CA THR A 122 61.62 67.37 -39.71
C THR A 122 62.02 68.77 -39.24
N PRO A 123 63.11 68.93 -38.45
CA PRO A 123 63.88 70.17 -38.37
C PRO A 123 65.34 70.03 -38.89
N SER A 124 65.90 71.18 -39.28
CA SER A 124 67.16 71.39 -39.99
C SER A 124 68.45 71.26 -39.14
N THR A 125 69.42 70.53 -39.73
CA THR A 125 70.90 70.61 -39.68
C THR A 125 71.63 71.43 -38.60
N THR A 126 72.57 70.81 -37.86
CA THR A 126 74.03 70.85 -38.12
C THR A 126 74.82 69.90 -37.21
N THR A 127 75.64 69.03 -37.84
CA THR A 127 76.98 68.48 -37.49
C THR A 127 77.50 68.67 -36.05
N THR A 128 77.98 67.65 -35.34
CA THR A 128 79.17 66.80 -35.65
C THR A 128 79.16 65.43 -34.96
N THR A 129 79.89 64.51 -35.58
CA THR A 129 80.06 63.05 -35.40
C THR A 129 81.07 62.67 -34.26
N PRO A 130 81.54 61.40 -34.12
CA PRO A 130 81.01 60.37 -33.23
C PRO A 130 82.12 59.72 -32.36
N ASN A 131 81.80 58.66 -31.59
CA ASN A 131 82.62 57.44 -31.45
C ASN A 131 81.90 56.46 -30.49
N THR A 132 81.40 55.30 -30.94
CA THR A 132 82.09 53.98 -30.99
C THR A 132 82.74 53.61 -29.66
N THR A 133 82.39 52.50 -29.00
CA THR A 133 82.85 51.12 -29.29
C THR A 133 82.03 50.19 -28.36
N THR A 134 81.30 49.16 -28.83
CA THR A 134 81.68 47.71 -28.80
C THR A 134 82.43 47.30 -27.51
N THR A 135 82.12 46.24 -26.75
CA THR A 135 81.94 44.84 -27.16
C THR A 135 81.56 43.95 -25.94
N THR A 136 80.72 42.94 -26.17
CA THR A 136 80.71 41.53 -25.66
C THR A 136 80.95 41.10 -24.20
N THR A 137 80.03 40.22 -23.75
CA THR A 137 80.16 38.98 -22.90
C THR A 137 80.92 39.05 -21.56
N THR A 138 80.44 38.50 -20.44
CA THR A 138 80.06 37.10 -20.20
C THR A 138 79.53 37.01 -18.76
N THR A 139 78.63 36.06 -18.54
CA THR A 139 78.12 35.52 -17.28
C THR A 139 79.18 35.19 -16.22
N THR A 140 78.92 35.57 -14.95
CA THR A 140 78.96 34.64 -13.81
C THR A 140 78.32 35.22 -12.54
N THR A 141 77.51 34.37 -11.92
CA THR A 141 76.92 34.45 -10.58
C THR A 141 77.97 34.55 -9.47
N THR A 142 77.70 35.39 -8.47
CA THR A 142 78.09 35.11 -7.07
C THR A 142 77.18 35.88 -6.10
N THR A 143 76.60 35.12 -5.18
CA THR A 143 75.94 35.53 -3.94
C THR A 143 76.87 36.30 -3.01
N THR A 144 76.42 37.39 -2.40
CA THR A 144 76.29 37.55 -0.92
C THR A 144 75.80 38.96 -0.55
N THR A 145 74.79 38.96 0.32
CA THR A 145 74.44 39.92 1.39
C THR A 145 75.28 41.19 1.55
N THR A 146 74.63 42.35 1.78
CA THR A 146 74.82 43.17 3.01
C THR A 146 73.96 44.45 3.04
N THR A 147 73.30 44.63 4.19
CA THR A 147 73.09 45.86 4.99
C THR A 147 72.46 47.14 4.42
N THR A 148 71.47 47.58 5.20
CA THR A 148 70.75 48.86 5.23
C THR A 148 71.55 50.00 5.86
N THR A 149 71.43 51.23 5.32
CA THR A 149 71.09 52.51 6.01
C THR A 149 71.20 53.72 5.04
N PRO A 150 70.54 54.87 5.32
CA PRO A 150 69.73 55.61 4.33
C PRO A 150 70.34 56.91 3.81
N ILE A 151 69.78 57.43 2.69
CA ILE A 151 69.99 58.81 2.22
C ILE A 151 68.64 59.51 2.10
N ILE A 152 68.58 60.67 2.75
CA ILE A 152 67.45 61.59 2.94
C ILE A 152 67.13 62.30 1.61
N THR A 153 65.86 62.30 1.20
CA THR A 153 65.31 63.14 0.12
C THR A 153 64.38 64.19 0.72
N PRO A 154 64.42 65.46 0.26
CA PRO A 154 63.66 66.55 0.88
C PRO A 154 62.17 66.46 0.51
N THR A 155 61.34 66.67 1.52
CA THR A 155 59.89 66.73 1.50
C THR A 155 59.37 68.00 0.82
N ILE A 156 58.62 67.84 -0.27
CA ILE A 156 57.65 68.84 -0.74
C ILE A 156 56.27 68.36 -0.28
N SER A 157 55.64 69.16 0.57
CA SER A 157 54.29 68.94 1.08
C SER A 157 53.28 69.22 -0.03
N THR A 158 52.77 68.15 -0.68
CA THR A 158 51.50 68.16 -1.40
C THR A 158 50.53 67.31 -0.60
N VAL A 159 49.54 67.94 0.02
CA VAL A 159 48.42 67.26 0.68
C VAL A 159 47.74 66.35 -0.36
N PRO A 160 47.76 65.01 -0.21
CA PRO A 160 46.96 64.15 -1.06
C PRO A 160 45.51 64.29 -0.58
N VAL A 161 44.65 64.82 -1.44
CA VAL A 161 43.21 64.61 -1.27
C VAL A 161 42.96 63.15 -1.60
N THR A 162 42.91 62.29 -0.59
CA THR A 162 42.40 60.93 -0.71
C THR A 162 40.92 61.01 -1.04
N LEU A 163 40.55 60.70 -2.29
CA LEU A 163 39.17 60.37 -2.60
C LEU A 163 38.78 59.14 -1.76
N PRO A 164 37.59 59.13 -1.14
CA PRO A 164 37.11 57.93 -0.47
C PRO A 164 37.04 56.78 -1.50
N PRO A 165 37.31 55.53 -1.09
CA PRO A 165 37.08 54.39 -1.98
C PRO A 165 35.63 54.44 -2.44
N MET A 166 35.40 54.48 -3.76
CA MET A 166 34.06 54.31 -4.29
C MET A 166 33.57 52.96 -3.80
N THR A 167 32.55 52.97 -2.94
CA THR A 167 31.82 51.76 -2.60
C THR A 167 31.25 51.18 -3.91
N PRO A 168 31.38 49.85 -4.16
CA PRO A 168 30.79 49.25 -5.35
C PRO A 168 29.29 49.53 -5.31
N VAL A 169 28.81 50.28 -6.28
CA VAL A 169 27.37 50.45 -6.46
C VAL A 169 26.86 49.10 -6.97
N ASN A 170 26.09 48.40 -6.14
CA ASN A 170 25.47 47.13 -6.51
C ASN A 170 24.40 47.37 -7.58
N PHE A 171 24.76 47.17 -8.84
CA PHE A 171 23.82 47.10 -9.96
C PHE A 171 23.39 45.64 -10.19
N THR A 172 22.16 45.40 -10.64
CA THR A 172 21.68 44.05 -10.97
C THR A 172 20.87 44.10 -12.25
N PHE A 173 21.15 43.19 -13.18
CA PHE A 173 20.40 43.05 -14.43
C PHE A 173 19.54 41.79 -14.38
N PRO A 174 18.29 41.89 -13.93
CA PRO A 174 17.47 40.71 -13.67
C PRO A 174 17.04 39.97 -14.94
N LEU A 175 17.04 40.60 -16.12
CA LEU A 175 16.58 40.01 -17.38
C LEU A 175 17.67 39.70 -18.40
N LEU A 176 18.93 40.10 -18.16
CA LEU A 176 20.00 39.91 -19.13
C LEU A 176 20.35 38.42 -19.27
N LYS A 177 20.10 37.84 -20.44
CA LYS A 177 20.29 36.41 -20.73
C LYS A 177 21.57 36.11 -21.51
N SER A 178 22.05 37.05 -22.32
CA SER A 178 23.23 36.81 -23.16
C SER A 178 24.18 37.99 -23.19
N ILE A 179 25.49 37.71 -23.07
CA ILE A 179 26.56 38.69 -23.22
C ILE A 179 27.59 38.18 -24.23
N THR A 180 27.95 39.02 -25.19
CA THR A 180 29.00 38.74 -26.19
C THR A 180 30.08 39.81 -26.19
N LEU A 181 31.35 39.44 -26.08
CA LEU A 181 32.53 40.32 -26.10
C LEU A 181 33.49 39.93 -27.22
N THR A 182 33.69 40.78 -28.23
CA THR A 182 34.53 40.45 -29.40
C THR A 182 35.63 41.49 -29.66
N ARG A 183 36.91 41.08 -29.69
CA ARG A 183 38.06 41.93 -30.08
C ARG A 183 38.18 43.25 -29.31
N VAL A 184 37.91 43.23 -28.01
CA VAL A 184 38.12 44.41 -27.15
C VAL A 184 39.61 44.48 -26.84
N THR A 185 40.31 45.49 -27.37
CA THR A 185 41.77 45.55 -27.22
C THR A 185 42.15 45.91 -25.78
N ASN A 186 42.67 44.90 -25.08
CA ASN A 186 43.72 44.91 -24.06
C ASN A 186 43.42 45.18 -22.57
N PRO A 187 42.47 44.54 -21.87
CA PRO A 187 42.30 44.81 -20.45
C PRO A 187 43.55 44.59 -19.61
N PRO A 188 43.83 45.44 -18.60
CA PRO A 188 44.89 45.12 -17.65
C PRO A 188 44.51 43.79 -16.99
N ALA A 189 45.52 42.98 -16.67
CA ALA A 189 45.39 41.63 -16.14
C ALA A 189 44.64 41.50 -14.78
N SER A 190 43.96 42.55 -14.32
CA SER A 190 43.37 42.69 -12.98
C SER A 190 41.84 42.80 -12.94
N TYR A 191 41.12 42.75 -14.07
CA TYR A 191 39.65 42.90 -14.07
C TYR A 191 38.94 41.90 -14.99
N ASN A 192 38.10 41.06 -14.41
CA ASN A 192 37.48 39.92 -15.07
C ASN A 192 35.96 40.09 -15.18
N LEU A 193 35.38 39.84 -16.36
CA LEU A 193 33.91 39.81 -16.54
C LEU A 193 33.24 38.86 -15.52
N PHE A 194 33.93 37.75 -15.20
CA PHE A 194 33.41 36.73 -14.28
C PHE A 194 33.17 37.26 -12.85
N ASP A 195 33.85 38.33 -12.43
CA ASP A 195 33.67 38.95 -11.10
C ASP A 195 32.28 39.56 -10.90
N TYR A 196 31.60 39.92 -12.00
CA TYR A 196 30.31 40.61 -11.98
C TYR A 196 29.12 39.69 -12.26
N THR A 197 29.35 38.39 -12.44
CA THR A 197 28.31 37.41 -12.78
C THR A 197 27.23 37.28 -11.71
N ALA A 198 27.55 37.54 -10.44
CA ALA A 198 26.57 37.59 -9.34
C ALA A 198 25.46 38.64 -9.56
N ASN A 199 25.75 39.70 -10.33
CA ASN A 199 24.81 40.77 -10.64
C ASN A 199 23.94 40.47 -11.87
N LEU A 200 24.09 39.27 -12.46
CA LEU A 200 23.44 38.84 -13.70
C LEU A 200 22.65 37.54 -13.47
N PRO A 201 21.60 37.55 -12.61
CA PRO A 201 20.94 36.33 -12.14
C PRO A 201 20.18 35.55 -13.23
N SER A 202 19.91 36.16 -14.39
CA SER A 202 19.24 35.50 -15.52
C SER A 202 20.18 35.15 -16.68
N LEU A 203 21.50 35.30 -16.51
CA LEU A 203 22.45 35.06 -17.58
C LEU A 203 22.48 33.57 -17.95
N GLU A 204 22.24 33.29 -19.23
CA GLU A 204 22.18 31.96 -19.81
C GLU A 204 23.39 31.66 -20.72
N THR A 205 23.94 32.69 -21.38
CA THR A 205 25.02 32.55 -22.36
C THR A 205 26.09 33.64 -22.20
N ILE A 206 27.37 33.25 -22.25
CA ILE A 206 28.51 34.16 -22.34
C ILE A 206 29.34 33.77 -23.57
N THR A 207 29.61 34.74 -24.44
CA THR A 207 30.54 34.58 -25.57
C THR A 207 31.66 35.60 -25.47
N ILE A 208 32.91 35.15 -25.57
CA ILE A 208 34.11 35.97 -25.56
C ILE A 208 34.98 35.51 -26.73
N SER A 209 35.41 36.44 -27.59
CA SER A 209 36.26 36.09 -28.74
C SER A 209 37.30 37.16 -29.04
N GLY A 210 38.51 36.74 -29.42
CA GLY A 210 39.55 37.64 -29.93
C GLY A 210 40.12 38.60 -28.87
N GLN A 211 40.07 38.22 -27.60
CA GLN A 211 40.62 39.02 -26.50
C GLN A 211 42.13 38.74 -26.33
N GLY A 212 42.84 39.60 -25.59
CA GLY A 212 44.21 39.30 -25.14
C GLY A 212 44.23 38.17 -24.11
N SER A 213 45.26 38.10 -23.26
CA SER A 213 45.37 37.08 -22.20
C SER A 213 44.19 37.15 -21.22
N ILE A 214 43.37 36.10 -21.16
CA ILE A 214 42.27 35.93 -20.19
C ILE A 214 42.60 34.80 -19.22
N TYR A 215 42.32 35.02 -17.93
CA TYR A 215 42.33 34.00 -16.90
C TYR A 215 40.93 33.95 -16.23
N PRO A 216 40.09 32.95 -16.53
CA PRO A 216 38.72 32.90 -16.02
C PRO A 216 38.68 32.55 -14.53
N LEU A 217 37.96 33.34 -13.73
CA LEU A 217 37.77 33.11 -12.29
C LEU A 217 36.41 32.48 -12.00
N ALA A 218 36.20 32.00 -10.76
CA ALA A 218 34.93 31.44 -10.32
C ALA A 218 33.74 32.36 -10.60
N ILE A 219 32.67 31.77 -11.15
CA ILE A 219 31.40 32.45 -11.41
C ILE A 219 30.50 32.33 -10.17
N ALA A 220 30.14 33.46 -9.57
CA ALA A 220 29.29 33.47 -8.39
C ALA A 220 27.80 33.45 -8.77
N ASN A 221 27.00 32.61 -8.09
CA ASN A 221 25.53 32.61 -8.12
C ASN A 221 24.87 32.50 -9.51
N SER A 222 25.52 31.86 -10.47
CA SER A 222 24.94 31.67 -11.81
C SER A 222 24.28 30.29 -11.95
N THR A 223 22.95 30.25 -11.79
CA THR A 223 22.15 29.01 -11.86
C THR A 223 21.51 28.77 -13.22
N LYS A 224 21.54 29.77 -14.13
CA LYS A 224 20.96 29.66 -15.48
C LYS A 224 21.99 29.61 -16.60
N LEU A 225 23.27 29.88 -16.31
CA LEU A 225 24.32 29.90 -17.32
C LEU A 225 24.59 28.49 -17.85
N THR A 226 24.15 28.25 -19.08
CA THR A 226 24.21 26.94 -19.74
C THR A 226 25.24 26.90 -20.87
N ASN A 227 25.62 28.04 -21.43
CA ASN A 227 26.55 28.14 -22.54
C ASN A 227 27.67 29.14 -22.24
N ILE A 228 28.93 28.70 -22.37
CA ILE A 228 30.09 29.59 -22.35
C ILE A 228 30.94 29.29 -23.57
N THR A 229 31.26 30.32 -24.34
CA THR A 229 32.18 30.25 -25.46
C THR A 229 33.28 31.27 -25.26
N ILE A 230 34.53 30.83 -25.14
CA ILE A 230 35.71 31.69 -25.08
C ILE A 230 36.70 31.22 -26.14
N THR A 231 36.85 31.97 -27.22
CA THR A 231 37.68 31.56 -28.37
C THR A 231 38.71 32.63 -28.71
N ASN A 232 39.83 32.25 -29.33
CA ASN A 232 40.84 33.21 -29.81
C ASN A 232 41.30 34.21 -28.73
N SER A 233 41.38 33.79 -27.45
CA SER A 233 41.61 34.66 -26.29
C SER A 233 42.85 34.28 -25.47
N THR A 234 43.78 33.53 -26.07
CA THR A 234 45.10 33.19 -25.50
C THR A 234 45.11 32.59 -24.09
N ILE A 235 43.98 32.01 -23.62
CA ILE A 235 43.91 31.35 -22.31
C ILE A 235 44.94 30.22 -22.26
N SER A 236 45.82 30.22 -21.27
CA SER A 236 46.90 29.23 -21.12
C SER A 236 46.65 28.17 -20.06
N ALA A 237 45.83 28.49 -19.05
CA ALA A 237 45.47 27.63 -17.93
C ALA A 237 43.95 27.57 -17.74
N LEU A 238 43.42 26.40 -17.38
CA LEU A 238 42.03 26.23 -16.96
C LEU A 238 41.93 26.12 -15.42
N PRO A 239 41.39 27.13 -14.72
CA PRO A 239 41.33 27.12 -13.26
C PRO A 239 40.25 26.20 -12.72
N SER A 240 40.55 25.47 -11.65
CA SER A 240 39.57 24.59 -11.00
C SER A 240 38.42 25.38 -10.39
N SER A 241 38.71 26.58 -9.85
CA SER A 241 37.70 27.51 -9.34
C SER A 241 36.66 27.92 -10.39
N PHE A 242 37.07 28.11 -11.65
CA PHE A 242 36.16 28.40 -12.75
C PHE A 242 35.25 27.21 -13.03
N MET A 243 35.82 26.04 -13.35
CA MET A 243 35.03 24.86 -13.69
C MET A 243 34.09 24.42 -12.56
N ASN A 244 34.56 24.43 -11.31
CA ASN A 244 33.80 23.98 -10.15
C ASN A 244 32.61 24.91 -9.83
N SER A 245 32.64 26.15 -10.31
CA SER A 245 31.56 27.13 -10.13
C SER A 245 30.40 26.97 -11.14
N LEU A 246 30.62 26.23 -12.24
CA LEU A 246 29.68 26.11 -13.36
C LEU A 246 28.57 25.07 -13.11
N SER A 247 27.71 25.31 -12.13
CA SER A 247 26.70 24.33 -11.70
C SER A 247 25.66 23.93 -12.78
N ALA A 248 25.30 24.85 -13.69
CA ALA A 248 24.25 24.65 -14.69
C ALA A 248 24.76 24.51 -16.14
N ILE A 249 26.09 24.51 -16.35
CA ILE A 249 26.68 24.52 -17.69
C ILE A 249 26.31 23.27 -18.47
N LYS A 250 26.02 23.43 -19.76
CA LYS A 250 25.75 22.35 -20.71
C LYS A 250 26.79 22.32 -21.83
N TYR A 251 27.20 23.49 -22.32
CA TYR A 251 28.13 23.62 -23.43
C TYR A 251 29.24 24.59 -23.06
N LEU A 252 30.49 24.11 -23.11
CA LEU A 252 31.68 24.91 -22.87
C LEU A 252 32.60 24.81 -24.08
N ASP A 253 32.79 25.92 -24.77
CA ASP A 253 33.71 26.04 -25.90
C ASP A 253 34.89 26.92 -25.52
N LEU A 254 36.07 26.33 -25.46
CA LEU A 254 37.36 26.95 -25.19
C LEU A 254 38.32 26.78 -26.38
N SER A 255 37.79 26.61 -27.59
CA SER A 255 38.58 26.35 -28.78
C SER A 255 39.44 27.54 -29.22
N ASN A 256 40.54 27.25 -29.91
CA ASN A 256 41.49 28.23 -30.45
C ASN A 256 42.06 29.17 -29.37
N ASN A 257 42.43 28.63 -28.21
CA ASN A 257 43.21 29.35 -27.20
C ASN A 257 44.63 28.76 -27.11
N ASN A 258 45.33 28.96 -26.00
CA ASN A 258 46.67 28.41 -25.76
C ASN A 258 46.66 27.44 -24.57
N LEU A 259 45.53 26.77 -24.31
CA LEU A 259 45.35 25.94 -23.13
C LEU A 259 46.31 24.75 -23.20
N GLY A 260 47.20 24.64 -22.22
CA GLY A 260 48.10 23.50 -22.07
C GLY A 260 48.19 22.98 -20.64
N TYR A 261 47.62 23.71 -19.68
CA TYR A 261 47.68 23.42 -18.25
C TYR A 261 46.27 23.43 -17.62
N ILE A 262 46.01 22.46 -16.75
CA ILE A 262 44.79 22.40 -15.93
C ILE A 262 45.20 22.45 -14.48
N GLU A 263 44.53 23.29 -13.70
CA GLU A 263 44.78 23.38 -12.26
C GLU A 263 44.27 22.15 -11.50
N PRO A 264 45.00 21.68 -10.47
CA PRO A 264 44.55 20.57 -9.63
C PRO A 264 43.17 20.81 -9.00
N GLY A 265 42.41 19.73 -8.80
CA GLY A 265 41.08 19.78 -8.19
C GLY A 265 39.95 20.21 -9.13
N LEU A 266 40.16 20.07 -10.43
CA LEU A 266 39.14 20.28 -11.46
C LEU A 266 38.00 19.26 -11.30
N ILE A 267 36.77 19.73 -11.20
CA ILE A 267 35.57 18.91 -11.18
C ILE A 267 34.76 19.26 -12.43
N ILE A 268 34.54 18.27 -13.29
CA ILE A 268 33.65 18.44 -14.44
C ILE A 268 32.21 18.48 -13.93
N PRO A 269 31.44 19.55 -14.24
CA PRO A 269 30.04 19.62 -13.88
C PRO A 269 29.26 18.44 -14.48
N PRO A 270 28.45 17.69 -13.70
CA PRO A 270 27.65 16.57 -14.22
C PRO A 270 26.64 16.98 -15.29
N THR A 271 26.31 18.27 -15.34
CA THR A 271 25.43 18.94 -16.31
C THR A 271 26.10 19.16 -17.66
N LEU A 272 27.45 19.18 -17.72
CA LEU A 272 28.19 19.45 -18.95
C LEU A 272 27.95 18.34 -19.98
N VAL A 273 27.34 18.72 -21.10
CA VAL A 273 27.03 17.84 -22.23
C VAL A 273 28.20 17.79 -23.19
N GLN A 274 28.81 18.94 -23.50
CA GLN A 274 29.85 19.05 -24.50
C GLN A 274 30.96 20.03 -24.08
N LEU A 275 32.21 19.58 -24.24
CA LEU A 275 33.42 20.37 -24.07
C LEU A 275 34.17 20.49 -25.41
N ASN A 276 34.28 21.69 -25.96
CA ASN A 276 35.13 21.94 -27.12
C ASN A 276 36.43 22.61 -26.68
N VAL A 277 37.56 21.95 -26.90
CA VAL A 277 38.90 22.46 -26.58
C VAL A 277 39.82 22.32 -27.80
N ASN A 278 39.25 22.33 -29.00
CA ASN A 278 39.95 22.21 -30.26
C ASN A 278 40.95 23.36 -30.49
N GLY A 279 42.13 23.11 -31.09
CA GLY A 279 43.06 24.18 -31.44
C GLY A 279 43.76 24.83 -30.24
N ASN A 280 44.12 24.03 -29.23
CA ASN A 280 44.86 24.44 -28.04
C ASN A 280 46.26 23.78 -28.01
N SER A 281 47.00 24.00 -26.92
CA SER A 281 48.40 23.60 -26.75
C SER A 281 48.59 22.48 -25.71
N PHE A 282 47.64 21.53 -25.64
CA PHE A 282 47.72 20.39 -24.72
C PHE A 282 48.83 19.42 -25.13
N ASN A 283 49.75 19.15 -24.19
CA ASN A 283 50.80 18.13 -24.35
C ASN A 283 50.32 16.72 -23.95
N GLU A 284 49.32 16.66 -23.06
CA GLU A 284 48.64 15.45 -22.64
C GLU A 284 47.14 15.71 -22.49
N ILE A 285 46.35 14.66 -22.62
CA ILE A 285 44.91 14.72 -22.38
C ILE A 285 44.69 14.53 -20.88
N PRO A 286 44.17 15.53 -20.15
CA PRO A 286 44.07 15.48 -18.70
C PRO A 286 43.10 14.38 -18.24
N GLN A 287 43.49 13.66 -17.19
CA GLN A 287 42.64 12.64 -16.55
C GLN A 287 41.34 13.25 -16.02
N ASP A 288 41.36 14.54 -15.65
CA ASP A 288 40.19 15.27 -15.17
C ASP A 288 39.06 15.33 -16.22
N PHE A 289 39.39 15.19 -17.52
CA PHE A 289 38.39 15.15 -18.59
C PHE A 289 37.68 13.79 -18.71
N CYS A 290 38.08 12.76 -17.96
CA CYS A 290 37.43 11.44 -18.00
C CYS A 290 35.94 11.45 -17.60
N ALA A 291 35.45 12.56 -17.04
CA ALA A 291 34.06 12.74 -16.65
C ALA A 291 33.20 13.50 -17.70
N VAL A 292 33.78 13.98 -18.81
CA VAL A 292 33.02 14.72 -19.85
C VAL A 292 32.12 13.79 -20.66
N LYS A 293 30.90 14.21 -21.00
CA LYS A 293 29.97 13.38 -21.80
C LYS A 293 30.29 13.38 -23.30
N SER A 294 30.81 14.49 -23.82
CA SER A 294 31.23 14.65 -25.22
C SER A 294 32.34 15.67 -25.30
N MET A 295 33.33 15.44 -26.18
CA MET A 295 34.48 16.33 -26.34
C MET A 295 34.86 16.55 -27.81
N THR A 296 35.46 17.70 -28.13
CA THR A 296 36.04 17.98 -29.46
C THR A 296 37.48 18.48 -29.32
N MET A 297 38.43 17.71 -29.88
CA MET A 297 39.90 17.87 -29.78
C MET A 297 40.62 17.49 -31.10
N LEU A 298 40.22 18.08 -32.22
CA LEU A 298 40.67 17.64 -33.57
C LEU A 298 41.99 18.26 -34.06
N ASN A 299 42.40 19.42 -33.57
CA ASN A 299 43.52 20.20 -34.11
C ASN A 299 44.55 20.54 -33.02
N ASN A 300 44.89 19.58 -32.16
CA ASN A 300 45.90 19.76 -31.10
C ASN A 300 47.22 19.11 -31.55
N ILE A 301 48.27 19.93 -31.71
CA ILE A 301 49.49 19.58 -32.46
C ILE A 301 50.47 18.71 -31.64
N TYR A 302 50.33 18.66 -30.31
CA TYR A 302 51.32 18.03 -29.40
C TYR A 302 50.87 16.69 -28.78
N ILE A 303 49.69 16.17 -29.11
CA ILE A 303 49.17 14.94 -28.51
C ILE A 303 49.77 13.70 -29.20
N THR A 304 50.39 12.81 -28.42
CA THR A 304 50.88 11.51 -28.88
C THR A 304 50.02 10.36 -28.35
N ASN A 305 50.14 9.18 -28.95
CA ASN A 305 49.46 7.97 -28.47
C ASN A 305 49.83 7.60 -27.04
N SER A 306 50.93 8.06 -26.44
CA SER A 306 51.29 7.85 -25.02
C SER A 306 50.65 8.87 -24.08
N SER A 307 50.16 10.00 -24.59
CA SER A 307 49.63 11.12 -23.80
C SER A 307 48.12 11.10 -23.60
N ILE A 308 47.44 10.00 -23.96
CA ILE A 308 45.99 9.80 -23.80
C ILE A 308 45.70 9.12 -22.47
N ALA A 309 44.79 9.67 -21.65
CA ALA A 309 44.34 9.06 -20.40
C ALA A 309 43.67 7.69 -20.61
N MET A 310 43.83 6.78 -19.65
CA MET A 310 43.35 5.39 -19.77
C MET A 310 41.84 5.30 -19.99
N CYS A 311 41.06 6.20 -19.40
CA CYS A 311 39.61 6.25 -19.57
C CYS A 311 39.21 6.33 -21.06
N PHE A 312 39.89 7.17 -21.85
CA PHE A 312 39.63 7.32 -23.28
C PHE A 312 40.15 6.12 -24.08
N ARG A 313 41.33 5.60 -23.74
CA ARG A 313 41.90 4.42 -24.41
C ARG A 313 41.02 3.19 -24.26
N CYS A 314 40.52 2.96 -23.05
CA CYS A 314 39.67 1.81 -22.72
C CYS A 314 38.33 1.81 -23.48
N TYR A 315 37.95 2.95 -24.08
CA TYR A 315 36.71 3.16 -24.82
C TYR A 315 36.96 3.86 -26.15
N TRP A 316 38.11 3.58 -26.78
CA TRP A 316 38.55 4.31 -27.97
C TRP A 316 37.51 4.27 -29.10
N ASP A 317 36.83 3.14 -29.32
CA ASP A 317 35.80 3.03 -30.35
C ASP A 317 34.70 4.10 -30.22
N TYR A 318 34.35 4.46 -28.98
CA TYR A 318 33.36 5.50 -28.70
C TYR A 318 33.94 6.92 -28.83
N VAL A 319 35.13 7.14 -28.26
CA VAL A 319 35.72 8.48 -28.16
C VAL A 319 36.63 8.86 -29.33
N SER A 320 36.89 7.93 -30.27
CA SER A 320 37.83 8.13 -31.39
C SER A 320 37.52 9.38 -32.19
N THR A 321 36.24 9.68 -32.42
CA THR A 321 35.78 10.88 -33.14
C THR A 321 36.05 12.19 -32.41
N TRP A 322 36.36 12.14 -31.11
CA TRP A 322 36.70 13.33 -30.33
C TRP A 322 38.12 13.81 -30.65
N PHE A 323 38.96 12.93 -31.22
CA PHE A 323 40.36 13.17 -31.51
C PHE A 323 40.65 13.00 -33.01
N ASN A 324 41.63 13.71 -33.54
CA ASN A 324 42.14 13.48 -34.89
C ASN A 324 43.54 12.85 -34.81
N LEU A 325 43.61 11.60 -34.36
CA LEU A 325 44.86 10.89 -34.13
C LEU A 325 44.86 9.56 -34.88
N PRO A 326 45.99 9.18 -35.52
CA PRO A 326 46.19 7.83 -36.02
C PRO A 326 46.47 6.89 -34.83
N PHE A 327 45.42 6.54 -34.07
CA PHE A 327 45.54 5.59 -32.97
C PHE A 327 45.38 4.15 -33.47
N ASN A 328 46.27 3.27 -33.00
CA ASN A 328 46.14 1.83 -33.19
C ASN A 328 45.54 1.23 -31.91
N ALA A 329 44.31 0.70 -32.00
CA ALA A 329 43.50 0.20 -30.88
C ALA A 329 44.03 -1.07 -30.18
N SER A 330 45.27 -1.47 -30.43
CA SER A 330 45.84 -2.75 -29.99
C SER A 330 46.44 -2.74 -28.58
N THR A 331 46.49 -1.60 -27.88
CA THR A 331 46.97 -1.56 -26.49
C THR A 331 45.86 -2.00 -25.51
N PRO A 332 46.07 -3.04 -24.67
CA PRO A 332 45.07 -3.50 -23.71
C PRO A 332 44.70 -2.38 -22.71
N CYS A 333 43.43 -2.28 -22.34
CA CYS A 333 42.98 -1.43 -21.25
C CYS A 333 43.60 -1.93 -19.92
N THR A 334 44.61 -1.22 -19.41
CA THR A 334 45.21 -1.51 -18.11
C THR A 334 44.59 -0.61 -17.05
N GLY A 335 44.09 -1.19 -15.95
CA GLY A 335 43.48 -0.44 -14.85
C GLY A 335 41.95 -0.28 -14.90
N PHE A 336 41.24 -1.08 -15.69
CA PHE A 336 39.81 -1.30 -15.46
C PHE A 336 39.61 -1.87 -14.05
N SER A 337 38.72 -1.26 -13.27
CA SER A 337 38.35 -1.73 -11.94
C SER A 337 36.86 -1.49 -11.74
N ALA A 338 36.12 -2.56 -11.50
CA ALA A 338 34.77 -2.52 -10.99
C ALA A 338 34.77 -3.52 -9.82
N PRO A 339 34.91 -3.06 -8.56
CA PRO A 339 34.89 -3.93 -7.39
C PRO A 339 33.72 -4.90 -7.48
N VAL A 340 33.96 -6.15 -7.09
CA VAL A 340 33.01 -7.25 -7.28
C VAL A 340 32.03 -7.29 -6.10
N PRO A 341 30.78 -6.82 -6.24
CA PRO A 341 29.75 -7.17 -5.28
C PRO A 341 29.50 -8.68 -5.34
N VAL A 342 29.75 -9.36 -4.22
CA VAL A 342 29.52 -10.80 -4.08
C VAL A 342 28.37 -11.02 -3.10
N ASN A 343 27.37 -11.78 -3.56
CA ASN A 343 26.20 -12.22 -2.79
C ASN A 343 25.48 -11.06 -2.09
N VAL A 344 25.38 -9.91 -2.76
CA VAL A 344 24.76 -8.72 -2.19
C VAL A 344 23.27 -8.99 -1.95
N PRO A 345 22.76 -8.74 -0.73
CA PRO A 345 21.33 -8.84 -0.46
C PRO A 345 20.58 -7.74 -1.21
N VAL A 346 19.52 -8.14 -1.96
CA VAL A 346 18.73 -7.20 -2.77
C VAL A 346 17.23 -7.49 -2.72
N PHE A 347 16.44 -6.53 -3.22
CA PHE A 347 15.03 -6.70 -3.56
C PHE A 347 14.80 -6.46 -5.06
N GLU A 348 13.65 -6.91 -5.58
CA GLU A 348 13.30 -6.78 -7.01
C GLU A 348 13.29 -5.31 -7.46
N GLY A 349 13.98 -5.01 -8.57
CA GLY A 349 14.06 -3.67 -9.11
C GLY A 349 15.00 -2.69 -8.40
N GLN A 350 15.72 -3.13 -7.35
CA GLN A 350 16.74 -2.32 -6.69
C GLN A 350 17.81 -1.84 -7.68
N LEU A 351 18.33 -0.62 -7.51
CA LEU A 351 19.46 -0.08 -8.27
C LEU A 351 20.76 -0.32 -7.49
N LEU A 352 21.58 -1.27 -7.93
CA LEU A 352 22.88 -1.56 -7.35
C LEU A 352 23.91 -0.56 -7.87
N GLN A 353 24.53 0.22 -6.99
CA GLN A 353 25.62 1.14 -7.34
C GLN A 353 26.95 0.39 -7.51
N ILE A 354 27.65 0.65 -8.60
CA ILE A 354 28.94 0.07 -8.94
C ILE A 354 29.91 1.22 -9.22
N SER A 355 30.83 1.45 -8.26
CA SER A 355 31.84 2.51 -8.33
C SER A 355 33.19 1.93 -8.68
N GLY A 356 33.95 2.57 -9.58
CA GLY A 356 35.18 1.99 -10.12
C GLY A 356 36.01 2.96 -10.95
N THR A 357 36.91 2.44 -11.77
CA THR A 357 37.78 3.21 -12.66
C THR A 357 37.79 2.63 -14.07
N ASN A 358 37.92 3.50 -15.07
CA ASN A 358 37.98 3.10 -16.47
C ASN A 358 36.74 2.32 -16.94
N MET A 359 35.55 2.66 -16.42
CA MET A 359 34.27 1.99 -16.74
C MET A 359 33.50 2.62 -17.92
N GLY A 360 34.01 3.71 -18.50
CA GLY A 360 33.48 4.34 -19.72
C GLY A 360 32.14 5.07 -19.60
N TRP A 361 31.45 5.22 -20.73
CA TRP A 361 30.34 6.19 -20.93
C TRP A 361 28.94 5.58 -21.08
N GLY A 362 28.78 4.27 -20.85
CA GLY A 362 27.47 3.61 -20.98
C GLY A 362 27.06 3.29 -22.42
N HIS A 363 28.02 3.22 -23.35
CA HIS A 363 27.79 2.82 -24.73
C HIS A 363 28.02 1.32 -24.91
N ASN A 364 27.10 0.61 -25.58
CA ASN A 364 27.14 -0.85 -25.78
C ASN A 364 27.29 -1.66 -24.48
N VAL A 365 26.62 -1.23 -23.41
CA VAL A 365 26.64 -1.92 -22.11
C VAL A 365 25.55 -2.97 -21.97
N THR A 366 25.70 -3.87 -20.98
CA THR A 366 24.66 -4.85 -20.63
C THR A 366 23.30 -4.17 -20.36
N PRO A 367 22.17 -4.71 -20.86
CA PRO A 367 20.84 -4.18 -20.55
C PRO A 367 20.59 -4.08 -19.04
N GLY A 368 20.05 -2.94 -18.60
CA GLY A 368 19.82 -2.65 -17.18
C GLY A 368 21.00 -2.01 -16.45
N LEU A 369 22.18 -1.94 -17.08
CA LEU A 369 23.32 -1.16 -16.59
C LEU A 369 23.23 0.27 -17.14
N THR A 370 23.30 1.26 -16.26
CA THR A 370 23.16 2.68 -16.62
C THR A 370 24.29 3.49 -16.02
N MET A 371 24.88 4.38 -16.82
CA MET A 371 25.96 5.26 -16.38
C MET A 371 25.37 6.42 -15.57
N VAL A 372 25.92 6.68 -14.38
CA VAL A 372 25.57 7.82 -13.52
C VAL A 372 26.64 8.89 -13.61
N ILE A 373 27.91 8.51 -13.44
CA ILE A 373 29.07 9.38 -13.64
C ILE A 373 29.98 8.68 -14.64
N PRO A 374 30.36 9.35 -15.75
CA PRO A 374 31.24 8.73 -16.72
C PRO A 374 32.51 8.20 -16.05
N ASN A 375 32.93 7.05 -16.53
CA ASN A 375 34.15 6.36 -16.15
C ASN A 375 34.21 5.79 -14.72
N THR A 376 33.30 6.19 -13.82
CA THR A 376 33.49 5.99 -12.37
C THR A 376 32.26 5.50 -11.60
N LEU A 377 31.03 5.69 -12.09
CA LEU A 377 29.83 5.22 -11.39
C LEU A 377 28.75 4.75 -12.34
N PHE A 378 28.30 3.51 -12.13
CA PHE A 378 27.16 2.90 -12.82
C PHE A 378 26.11 2.42 -11.82
N THR A 379 24.87 2.26 -12.28
CA THR A 379 23.84 1.52 -11.56
C THR A 379 23.30 0.37 -12.38
N TYR A 380 23.10 -0.78 -11.74
CA TYR A 380 22.50 -1.96 -12.35
C TYR A 380 21.13 -2.22 -11.73
N LYS A 381 20.09 -2.31 -12.56
CA LYS A 381 18.73 -2.64 -12.10
C LYS A 381 18.60 -4.14 -11.91
N ILE A 382 18.31 -4.56 -10.67
CA ILE A 382 18.07 -5.98 -10.34
C ILE A 382 16.83 -6.50 -11.10
N PRO A 383 16.94 -7.62 -11.83
CA PRO A 383 15.83 -8.26 -12.56
C PRO A 383 14.69 -8.77 -11.65
N ASN A 384 13.73 -9.47 -12.25
CA ASN A 384 12.64 -10.11 -11.51
C ASN A 384 13.15 -11.23 -10.59
N LYS A 385 12.38 -11.50 -9.53
CA LYS A 385 12.74 -12.47 -8.50
C LYS A 385 12.99 -13.89 -9.03
N SER A 386 14.07 -14.51 -8.57
CA SER A 386 14.46 -15.90 -8.85
C SER A 386 15.08 -16.56 -7.61
N GLN A 387 15.07 -17.90 -7.56
CA GLN A 387 15.59 -18.65 -6.41
C GLN A 387 17.11 -18.79 -6.44
N GLY A 388 17.73 -18.73 -5.25
CA GLY A 388 19.16 -18.95 -5.05
C GLY A 388 20.03 -17.72 -5.38
N ILE A 389 21.35 -17.93 -5.34
CA ILE A 389 22.33 -16.89 -5.70
C ILE A 389 22.26 -16.67 -7.22
N GLN A 390 22.09 -15.41 -7.61
CA GLN A 390 22.09 -14.99 -8.99
C GLN A 390 23.45 -14.44 -9.36
N THR A 391 23.91 -14.72 -10.58
CA THR A 391 25.19 -14.24 -11.10
C THR A 391 24.99 -13.73 -12.51
N THR A 392 25.53 -12.56 -12.82
CA THR A 392 25.53 -12.02 -14.18
C THR A 392 26.86 -11.38 -14.53
N MET A 393 27.21 -11.39 -15.81
CA MET A 393 28.37 -10.67 -16.34
C MET A 393 27.91 -9.31 -16.88
N LEU A 394 28.38 -8.25 -16.25
CA LEU A 394 28.18 -6.87 -16.68
C LEU A 394 29.29 -6.49 -17.64
N SER A 395 28.92 -6.21 -18.89
CA SER A 395 29.78 -5.64 -19.90
C SER A 395 29.65 -4.12 -19.84
N PHE A 396 30.77 -3.46 -19.53
CA PHE A 396 30.91 -2.01 -19.55
C PHE A 396 31.38 -1.54 -20.94
N SER A 397 32.10 -2.40 -21.67
CA SER A 397 32.52 -2.21 -23.07
C SER A 397 32.66 -3.56 -23.78
N SER A 398 33.02 -3.53 -25.07
CA SER A 398 33.40 -4.73 -25.84
C SER A 398 34.53 -5.57 -25.20
N THR A 399 35.34 -4.97 -24.32
CA THR A 399 36.53 -5.60 -23.71
C THR A 399 36.51 -5.63 -22.18
N ASN A 400 35.69 -4.79 -21.54
CA ASN A 400 35.66 -4.63 -20.08
C ASN A 400 34.40 -5.26 -19.50
N ASN A 401 34.57 -6.39 -18.82
CA ASN A 401 33.49 -7.15 -18.21
C ASN A 401 33.76 -7.38 -16.72
N GLN A 402 32.69 -7.39 -15.92
CA GLN A 402 32.74 -7.71 -14.50
C GLN A 402 31.57 -8.63 -14.13
N THR A 403 31.87 -9.76 -13.50
CA THR A 403 30.84 -10.62 -12.93
C THR A 403 30.40 -10.07 -11.59
N ILE A 404 29.09 -10.04 -11.33
CA ILE A 404 28.50 -9.69 -10.02
C ILE A 404 27.57 -10.81 -9.56
N SER A 405 27.35 -10.93 -8.25
CA SER A 405 26.34 -11.83 -7.71
C SER A 405 25.48 -11.20 -6.61
N TRP A 406 24.21 -11.61 -6.55
CA TRP A 406 23.23 -11.13 -5.57
C TRP A 406 22.31 -12.25 -5.08
N VAL A 407 21.62 -11.99 -3.97
CA VAL A 407 20.59 -12.88 -3.41
C VAL A 407 19.38 -12.06 -2.97
N TYR A 408 18.18 -12.54 -3.27
CA TYR A 408 16.96 -11.90 -2.76
C TYR A 408 16.87 -12.09 -1.25
N ALA A 409 16.81 -10.97 -0.52
CA ALA A 409 16.90 -10.95 0.94
C ALA A 409 15.57 -10.56 1.63
N GLU A 410 14.46 -10.62 0.88
CA GLU A 410 13.12 -10.56 1.45
C GLU A 410 12.96 -11.64 2.54
N PRO A 411 12.35 -11.30 3.68
CA PRO A 411 12.08 -12.29 4.71
C PRO A 411 11.13 -13.36 4.18
N VAL A 412 11.25 -14.59 4.68
CA VAL A 412 10.32 -15.68 4.37
C VAL A 412 9.81 -16.27 5.67
N ILE A 413 8.49 -16.45 5.79
CA ILE A 413 7.87 -17.18 6.91
C ILE A 413 7.48 -18.57 6.40
N ASN A 414 8.00 -19.61 7.04
CA ASN A 414 7.68 -21.00 6.72
C ASN A 414 6.54 -21.52 7.57
N SER A 415 6.56 -21.25 8.88
CA SER A 415 5.53 -21.72 9.81
C SER A 415 5.54 -20.92 11.10
N VAL A 416 4.46 -21.06 11.88
CA VAL A 416 4.35 -20.49 13.23
C VAL A 416 3.90 -21.57 14.19
N SER A 417 4.61 -21.69 15.31
CA SER A 417 4.28 -22.56 16.43
C SER A 417 3.92 -21.74 17.66
N THR A 418 2.93 -22.22 18.41
CA THR A 418 2.48 -21.59 19.65
C THR A 418 2.71 -22.55 20.83
N ASN A 419 3.39 -22.05 21.86
CA ASN A 419 3.61 -22.75 23.12
C ASN A 419 2.97 -21.97 24.27
N GLN A 420 1.98 -22.57 24.91
CA GLN A 420 1.27 -21.98 26.04
C GLN A 420 2.00 -22.37 27.34
N GLY A 421 2.63 -21.39 27.99
CA GLY A 421 3.30 -21.52 29.29
C GLY A 421 2.43 -21.04 30.46
N ALA A 422 2.95 -21.08 31.68
CA ALA A 422 2.20 -20.77 32.91
C ALA A 422 1.61 -19.36 32.97
N ASN A 423 2.34 -18.37 32.46
CA ASN A 423 1.94 -16.97 32.53
C ASN A 423 1.99 -16.25 31.17
N ASN A 424 2.37 -16.96 30.11
CA ASN A 424 2.60 -16.39 28.80
C ASN A 424 2.30 -17.39 27.67
N VAL A 425 2.17 -16.84 26.48
CA VAL A 425 2.11 -17.61 25.23
C VAL A 425 3.35 -17.24 24.43
N VAL A 426 4.19 -18.22 24.14
CA VAL A 426 5.39 -18.04 23.32
C VAL A 426 5.05 -18.42 21.89
N LEU A 427 5.14 -17.45 20.98
CA LEU A 427 5.07 -17.69 19.55
C LEU A 427 6.49 -17.88 19.02
N THR A 428 6.70 -18.93 18.22
CA THR A 428 7.94 -19.18 17.49
C THR A 428 7.63 -19.23 16.00
N ILE A 429 8.15 -18.27 15.27
CA ILE A 429 8.00 -18.13 13.82
C ILE A 429 9.26 -18.69 13.18
N PHE A 430 9.13 -19.71 12.34
CA PHE A 430 10.24 -20.30 11.61
C PHE A 430 10.28 -19.73 10.20
N GLY A 431 11.48 -19.44 9.70
CA GLY A 431 11.63 -18.79 8.40
C GLY A 431 13.07 -18.58 8.00
N ASP A 432 13.27 -17.72 7.00
CA ASP A 432 14.59 -17.28 6.54
C ASP A 432 14.66 -15.75 6.71
N PHE A 433 15.38 -15.32 7.74
CA PHE A 433 15.44 -13.93 8.20
C PHE A 433 16.89 -13.42 8.12
N LYS A 434 17.44 -13.39 6.89
CA LYS A 434 18.83 -13.00 6.56
C LYS A 434 19.43 -11.97 7.53
N THR A 435 20.53 -12.29 8.20
CA THR A 435 21.10 -11.47 9.31
C THR A 435 21.84 -10.19 8.88
N VAL A 436 21.80 -9.80 7.62
CA VAL A 436 22.67 -8.72 7.12
C VAL A 436 22.09 -7.35 7.46
N ASN A 437 22.46 -6.81 8.62
CA ASN A 437 22.27 -5.41 9.06
C ASN A 437 20.83 -4.85 8.97
N SER A 438 19.81 -5.69 8.86
CA SER A 438 18.42 -5.26 8.76
C SER A 438 17.79 -5.16 10.15
N SER A 439 17.24 -3.99 10.49
CA SER A 439 16.26 -3.88 11.55
C SER A 439 14.98 -4.61 11.12
N TYR A 440 14.53 -5.53 11.95
CA TYR A 440 13.27 -6.24 11.75
C TYR A 440 12.17 -5.50 12.49
N ILE A 441 11.12 -5.10 11.78
CA ILE A 441 9.88 -4.64 12.41
C ILE A 441 8.91 -5.80 12.35
N PHE A 442 8.67 -6.38 13.52
CA PHE A 442 7.68 -7.43 13.69
C PHE A 442 6.36 -6.83 14.18
N SER A 443 5.25 -7.24 13.57
CA SER A 443 3.92 -6.87 14.05
C SER A 443 2.95 -8.04 13.99
N ILE A 444 1.99 -8.02 14.91
CA ILE A 444 0.85 -8.93 14.94
C ILE A 444 -0.43 -8.10 14.81
N ASN A 445 -1.29 -8.43 13.86
CA ASN A 445 -2.50 -7.64 13.54
C ASN A 445 -2.19 -6.15 13.37
N ASN A 446 -1.08 -5.85 12.69
CA ASN A 446 -0.53 -4.50 12.48
C ASN A 446 -0.09 -3.74 13.74
N GLN A 447 -0.01 -4.40 14.90
CA GLN A 447 0.58 -3.82 16.11
C GLN A 447 2.04 -4.26 16.26
N ILE A 448 2.96 -3.31 16.37
CA ILE A 448 4.40 -3.57 16.52
C ILE A 448 4.64 -4.25 17.86
N THR A 449 5.39 -5.35 17.84
CA THR A 449 5.68 -6.17 19.02
C THR A 449 7.17 -6.42 19.12
N THR A 450 7.71 -6.36 20.34
CA THR A 450 9.10 -6.74 20.61
C THR A 450 9.29 -8.24 20.43
N ALA A 451 10.32 -8.61 19.68
CA ALA A 451 10.66 -10.01 19.39
C ALA A 451 12.17 -10.23 19.47
N SER A 452 12.59 -11.44 19.86
CA SER A 452 13.97 -11.91 19.66
C SER A 452 14.06 -12.64 18.33
N TYR A 453 15.21 -12.56 17.65
CA TYR A 453 15.36 -13.18 16.34
C TYR A 453 16.76 -13.78 16.14
N THR A 454 16.79 -14.82 15.32
CA THR A 454 17.98 -15.44 14.74
C THR A 454 17.76 -15.55 13.21
N PRO A 455 18.76 -15.96 12.40
CA PRO A 455 18.56 -16.12 10.96
C PRO A 455 17.41 -17.06 10.56
N SER A 456 16.97 -17.95 11.46
CA SER A 456 15.96 -18.99 11.14
C SER A 456 14.69 -18.92 11.98
N MET A 457 14.64 -18.08 13.02
CA MET A 457 13.50 -18.01 13.91
C MET A 457 13.30 -16.63 14.54
N ILE A 458 12.04 -16.25 14.71
CA ILE A 458 11.61 -15.10 15.53
C ILE A 458 10.78 -15.63 16.69
N GLN A 459 11.07 -15.17 17.91
CA GLN A 459 10.33 -15.51 19.12
C GLN A 459 9.68 -14.30 19.75
N VAL A 460 8.43 -14.47 20.17
CA VAL A 460 7.59 -13.43 20.75
C VAL A 460 6.95 -13.99 22.01
N VAL A 461 7.06 -13.25 23.11
CA VAL A 461 6.41 -13.60 24.37
C VAL A 461 5.17 -12.71 24.53
N LEU A 462 4.00 -13.34 24.55
CA LEU A 462 2.71 -12.68 24.70
C LEU A 462 2.12 -12.95 26.09
N PRO A 463 1.28 -12.05 26.61
CA PRO A 463 0.60 -12.27 27.89
C PRO A 463 -0.37 -13.46 27.80
N LYS A 464 -0.67 -14.10 28.94
CA LYS A 464 -1.66 -15.19 28.99
C LYS A 464 -3.08 -14.77 28.57
N THR A 465 -3.40 -13.48 28.65
CA THR A 465 -4.68 -12.90 28.21
C THR A 465 -4.73 -12.66 26.70
N TYR A 466 -3.75 -13.17 25.95
CA TYR A 466 -3.72 -12.99 24.52
C TYR A 466 -4.94 -13.63 23.85
N GLU A 467 -5.70 -12.82 23.13
CA GLU A 467 -6.99 -13.22 22.57
C GLU A 467 -6.82 -14.34 21.53
N GLN A 468 -7.75 -15.28 21.51
CA GLN A 468 -7.83 -16.32 20.49
C GLN A 468 -8.30 -15.76 19.14
N GLY A 469 -8.30 -16.58 18.10
CA GLY A 469 -8.76 -16.24 16.76
C GLY A 469 -7.64 -15.94 15.76
N VAL A 470 -8.01 -15.34 14.63
CA VAL A 470 -7.12 -15.09 13.49
C VAL A 470 -6.04 -14.05 13.81
N LYS A 471 -4.78 -14.41 13.61
CA LYS A 471 -3.59 -13.57 13.77
C LYS A 471 -2.85 -13.41 12.44
N ILE A 472 -2.50 -12.18 12.12
CA ILE A 472 -1.72 -11.81 10.94
C ILE A 472 -0.34 -11.36 11.41
N PHE A 473 0.70 -12.10 11.03
CA PHE A 473 2.09 -11.77 11.33
C PHE A 473 2.68 -11.04 10.14
N ASN A 474 3.29 -9.88 10.39
CA ASN A 474 4.09 -9.18 9.39
C ASN A 474 5.51 -9.01 9.89
N ILE A 475 6.48 -9.40 9.07
CA ILE A 475 7.90 -9.14 9.26
C ILE A 475 8.32 -8.18 8.16
N THR A 476 8.61 -6.94 8.54
CA THR A 476 9.08 -5.91 7.63
C THR A 476 10.58 -5.71 7.79
N THR A 477 11.29 -5.70 6.67
CA THR A 477 12.72 -5.37 6.58
C THR A 477 12.93 -4.30 5.50
N PHE A 478 14.17 -3.81 5.36
CA PHE A 478 14.54 -2.97 4.22
C PHE A 478 14.33 -3.66 2.86
N TYR A 479 14.41 -4.99 2.81
CA TYR A 479 14.32 -5.77 1.57
C TYR A 479 12.88 -6.18 1.23
N GLY A 480 11.92 -6.06 2.15
CA GLY A 480 10.51 -6.34 1.87
C GLY A 480 9.71 -6.78 3.09
N ILE A 481 8.53 -7.35 2.84
CA ILE A 481 7.58 -7.76 3.87
C ILE A 481 7.19 -9.24 3.66
N ALA A 482 7.23 -10.02 4.74
CA ALA A 482 6.62 -11.34 4.79
C ALA A 482 5.36 -11.31 5.66
N THR A 483 4.28 -11.89 5.14
CA THR A 483 3.00 -11.97 5.84
C THR A 483 2.55 -13.42 5.97
N LEU A 484 2.11 -13.83 7.16
CA LEU A 484 1.44 -15.10 7.40
C LEU A 484 0.18 -14.90 8.24
N LYS A 485 -0.92 -15.53 7.83
CA LYS A 485 -2.16 -15.60 8.60
C LYS A 485 -2.25 -16.96 9.29
N MET A 486 -2.55 -17.00 10.58
CA MET A 486 -2.82 -18.24 11.33
C MET A 486 -4.03 -18.09 12.25
N MET A 487 -4.65 -19.19 12.65
CA MET A 487 -5.62 -19.21 13.74
C MET A 487 -4.92 -19.60 15.05
N TYR A 488 -5.08 -18.79 16.10
CA TYR A 488 -4.56 -19.09 17.43
C TYR A 488 -5.71 -19.53 18.35
N THR A 489 -5.61 -20.74 18.90
CA THR A 489 -6.51 -21.22 19.95
C THR A 489 -5.73 -21.66 21.18
N GLN A 490 -6.34 -21.48 22.35
CA GLN A 490 -5.85 -22.03 23.61
C GLN A 490 -5.75 -23.56 23.51
N LYS A 491 -4.69 -24.15 24.07
CA LYS A 491 -4.45 -25.60 24.04
C LYS A 491 -4.86 -26.32 25.33
N PHE A 492 -4.92 -25.60 26.45
CA PHE A 492 -5.42 -26.09 27.74
C PHE A 492 -5.90 -24.91 28.61
N PRO A 493 -6.80 -25.10 29.59
CA PRO A 493 -7.66 -26.27 29.71
C PRO A 493 -8.66 -26.31 28.54
N ILE A 494 -9.01 -27.52 28.10
CA ILE A 494 -10.10 -27.80 27.16
C ILE A 494 -10.85 -29.01 27.73
N VAL A 495 -12.17 -28.97 27.70
CA VAL A 495 -13.00 -30.14 28.00
C VAL A 495 -13.83 -30.49 26.77
N THR A 496 -13.80 -31.76 26.40
CA THR A 496 -14.54 -32.30 25.25
C THR A 496 -15.66 -33.23 25.70
N SER A 497 -15.55 -33.83 26.90
CA SER A 497 -16.61 -34.65 27.49
C SER A 497 -16.64 -34.54 29.01
N ALA A 498 -17.84 -34.70 29.60
CA ALA A 498 -18.01 -34.91 31.03
C ALA A 498 -18.97 -36.06 31.31
N LEU A 499 -18.64 -36.87 32.32
CA LEU A 499 -19.44 -38.02 32.75
C LEU A 499 -19.62 -38.01 34.27
N VAL A 500 -20.85 -38.16 34.74
CA VAL A 500 -21.17 -38.32 36.16
C VAL A 500 -21.23 -39.81 36.48
N ASN A 501 -20.38 -40.27 37.41
CA ASN A 501 -20.35 -41.64 37.90
C ASN A 501 -20.50 -41.65 39.43
N GLY A 502 -21.71 -41.96 39.92
CA GLY A 502 -22.03 -41.85 41.34
C GLY A 502 -21.91 -40.40 41.83
N SER A 503 -21.03 -40.17 42.82
CA SER A 503 -20.74 -38.83 43.36
C SER A 503 -19.56 -38.13 42.68
N THR A 504 -18.91 -38.76 41.71
CA THR A 504 -17.69 -38.24 41.06
C THR A 504 -18.02 -37.82 39.63
N ILE A 505 -17.51 -36.66 39.23
CA ILE A 505 -17.59 -36.18 37.85
C ILE A 505 -16.22 -36.34 37.21
N HIS A 506 -16.19 -36.94 36.04
CA HIS A 506 -15.02 -37.08 35.20
C HIS A 506 -15.10 -36.07 34.05
N PHE A 507 -14.06 -35.26 33.89
CA PHE A 507 -13.89 -34.32 32.79
C PHE A 507 -12.75 -34.78 31.90
N TYR A 508 -13.06 -35.01 30.62
CA TYR A 508 -12.10 -35.45 29.61
C TYR A 508 -11.76 -34.32 28.67
N GLY A 509 -10.49 -34.19 28.31
CA GLY A 509 -10.04 -33.17 27.38
C GLY A 509 -8.53 -32.97 27.42
N ALA A 510 -8.07 -31.72 27.47
CA ALA A 510 -6.65 -31.38 27.52
C ALA A 510 -6.33 -30.49 28.72
N PHE A 511 -5.43 -30.99 29.58
CA PHE A 511 -4.96 -30.35 30.80
C PHE A 511 -3.42 -30.35 30.85
N LYS A 512 -2.85 -29.48 31.70
CA LYS A 512 -1.40 -29.35 31.85
C LYS A 512 -0.92 -29.75 33.25
N SER A 513 -0.05 -30.75 33.30
CA SER A 513 0.62 -31.17 34.55
C SER A 513 1.52 -30.06 35.11
N GLY A 514 1.54 -29.91 36.44
CA GLY A 514 2.31 -28.90 37.17
C GLY A 514 1.65 -27.52 37.28
N TYR A 515 0.40 -27.38 36.82
CA TYR A 515 -0.34 -26.12 36.79
C TYR A 515 -1.55 -26.25 37.74
N PRO A 516 -1.73 -25.33 38.71
CA PRO A 516 -2.88 -25.37 39.61
C PRO A 516 -4.20 -25.42 38.85
N LEU A 517 -5.10 -26.31 39.25
CA LEU A 517 -6.41 -26.53 38.66
C LEU A 517 -7.49 -26.16 39.67
N SER A 518 -8.45 -25.35 39.25
CA SER A 518 -9.68 -25.09 39.99
C SER A 518 -10.90 -25.28 39.08
N LEU A 519 -12.01 -25.70 39.68
CA LEU A 519 -13.22 -26.06 38.97
C LEU A 519 -14.43 -25.53 39.74
N GLN A 520 -15.36 -24.93 39.02
CA GLN A 520 -16.65 -24.50 39.51
C GLN A 520 -17.77 -25.08 38.66
N ILE A 521 -18.87 -25.43 39.30
CA ILE A 521 -20.09 -25.92 38.66
C ILE A 521 -21.23 -25.01 39.11
N ASN A 522 -21.89 -24.33 38.16
CA ASN A 522 -22.91 -23.30 38.42
C ASN A 522 -22.42 -22.22 39.41
N GLY A 523 -21.14 -21.84 39.32
CA GLY A 523 -20.50 -20.86 40.21
C GLY A 523 -20.12 -21.40 41.61
N VAL A 524 -20.43 -22.66 41.92
CA VAL A 524 -20.03 -23.31 43.18
C VAL A 524 -18.71 -24.04 42.98
N ALA A 525 -17.72 -23.77 43.83
CA ALA A 525 -16.44 -24.48 43.79
C ALA A 525 -16.64 -25.99 44.01
N ALA A 526 -16.00 -26.80 43.19
CA ALA A 526 -16.05 -28.25 43.31
C ALA A 526 -15.05 -28.76 44.36
N ASP A 527 -15.45 -29.80 45.11
CA ASP A 527 -14.62 -30.43 46.12
C ASP A 527 -13.75 -31.54 45.54
N ASN A 528 -12.61 -31.84 46.19
CA ASN A 528 -11.70 -32.94 45.84
C ASN A 528 -11.28 -32.97 44.37
N ILE A 529 -10.93 -31.82 43.82
CA ILE A 529 -10.45 -31.71 42.44
C ILE A 529 -9.11 -32.44 42.32
N THR A 530 -9.02 -33.38 41.40
CA THR A 530 -7.79 -34.11 41.09
C THR A 530 -7.56 -34.20 39.59
N MET A 531 -6.33 -33.94 39.16
CA MET A 531 -5.90 -34.18 37.78
C MET A 531 -5.36 -35.61 37.71
N VAL A 532 -6.14 -36.51 37.12
CA VAL A 532 -5.78 -37.93 36.99
C VAL A 532 -4.68 -38.10 35.95
N SER A 533 -4.76 -37.35 34.85
CA SER A 533 -3.76 -37.30 33.78
C SER A 533 -3.83 -35.96 33.04
N THR A 534 -3.01 -35.76 32.00
CA THR A 534 -3.15 -34.61 31.10
C THR A 534 -4.41 -34.66 30.24
N GLU A 535 -5.19 -35.75 30.31
CA GLU A 535 -6.42 -35.93 29.53
C GLU A 535 -7.68 -36.05 30.41
N GLU A 536 -7.52 -36.12 31.73
CA GLU A 536 -8.62 -36.36 32.65
C GLU A 536 -8.44 -35.61 33.96
N ALA A 537 -9.50 -34.91 34.38
CA ALA A 537 -9.65 -34.34 35.70
C ALA A 537 -10.94 -34.85 36.35
N THR A 538 -10.96 -34.99 37.67
CA THR A 538 -12.15 -35.40 38.41
C THR A 538 -12.43 -34.46 39.57
N CYS A 539 -13.70 -34.37 39.97
CA CYS A 539 -14.10 -33.72 41.21
C CYS A 539 -15.33 -34.40 41.80
N ASN A 540 -15.63 -34.13 43.06
CA ASN A 540 -16.89 -34.55 43.66
C ASN A 540 -18.02 -33.63 43.23
N LEU A 541 -19.18 -34.20 42.97
CA LEU A 541 -20.42 -33.48 42.69
C LEU A 541 -20.83 -32.68 43.94
N PRO A 542 -20.94 -31.34 43.86
CA PRO A 542 -21.37 -30.54 45.01
C PRO A 542 -22.80 -30.89 45.43
N SER A 543 -23.04 -30.97 46.74
CA SER A 543 -24.32 -31.43 47.31
C SER A 543 -25.51 -30.50 47.04
N GLN A 544 -25.27 -29.28 46.57
CA GLN A 544 -26.29 -28.23 46.36
C GLN A 544 -26.82 -28.14 44.92
N ILE A 545 -26.39 -29.02 44.00
CA ILE A 545 -26.72 -28.87 42.58
C ILE A 545 -28.02 -29.60 42.22
N GLN A 546 -28.90 -28.88 41.53
CA GLN A 546 -30.16 -29.40 41.00
C GLN A 546 -29.92 -30.20 39.69
N PRO A 547 -30.76 -31.20 39.38
CA PRO A 547 -30.73 -31.86 38.08
C PRO A 547 -30.90 -30.87 36.92
N GLY A 548 -30.19 -31.10 35.81
CA GLY A 548 -30.23 -30.28 34.61
C GLY A 548 -28.85 -29.93 34.03
N ASN A 549 -28.85 -29.07 33.00
CA ASN A 549 -27.62 -28.50 32.43
C ASN A 549 -26.88 -27.70 33.49
N SER A 550 -25.56 -27.88 33.55
CA SER A 550 -24.71 -27.18 34.49
C SER A 550 -23.56 -26.50 33.77
N GLU A 551 -23.39 -25.21 34.06
CA GLU A 551 -22.26 -24.43 33.59
C GLU A 551 -21.00 -24.88 34.34
N ILE A 552 -19.96 -25.22 33.59
CA ILE A 552 -18.64 -25.54 34.13
C ILE A 552 -17.68 -24.39 33.84
N LEU A 553 -16.89 -24.03 34.84
CA LEU A 553 -15.77 -23.11 34.71
C LEU A 553 -14.53 -23.80 35.27
N ILE A 554 -13.54 -23.98 34.40
CA ILE A 554 -12.26 -24.59 34.76
C ILE A 554 -11.19 -23.53 34.56
N ASP A 555 -10.42 -23.28 35.61
CA ASP A 555 -9.26 -22.39 35.57
C ASP A 555 -7.99 -23.19 35.87
N GLN A 556 -7.05 -23.17 34.92
CA GLN A 556 -5.72 -23.72 35.08
C GLN A 556 -4.65 -22.63 34.93
N SER A 557 -4.12 -22.12 36.05
CA SER A 557 -3.14 -21.01 36.10
C SER A 557 -3.60 -19.67 35.47
N GLY A 558 -4.91 -19.42 35.43
CA GLY A 558 -5.55 -18.26 34.82
C GLY A 558 -5.95 -18.45 33.36
N TYR A 559 -5.77 -19.65 32.79
CA TYR A 559 -6.39 -20.02 31.52
C TYR A 559 -7.77 -20.61 31.80
N ILE A 560 -8.80 -19.97 31.24
CA ILE A 560 -10.19 -20.28 31.55
C ILE A 560 -10.80 -21.10 30.42
N PHE A 561 -11.47 -22.18 30.81
CA PHE A 561 -12.42 -22.91 29.97
C PHE A 561 -13.80 -22.79 30.60
N LYS A 562 -14.81 -22.47 29.77
CA LYS A 562 -16.18 -22.27 30.22
C LYS A 562 -17.15 -22.91 29.24
N SER A 563 -18.12 -23.67 29.73
CA SER A 563 -19.16 -24.28 28.88
C SER A 563 -20.40 -24.64 29.69
N ASP A 564 -21.58 -24.48 29.12
CA ASP A 564 -22.87 -24.96 29.63
C ASP A 564 -23.47 -26.11 28.80
N GLN A 565 -22.71 -26.59 27.80
CA GLN A 565 -23.13 -27.64 26.86
C GLN A 565 -22.51 -29.01 27.13
N ILE A 566 -21.71 -29.16 28.19
CA ILE A 566 -20.93 -30.39 28.45
C ILE A 566 -21.50 -31.23 29.60
N LEU A 567 -21.95 -30.59 30.69
CA LEU A 567 -22.35 -31.28 31.90
C LEU A 567 -23.87 -31.26 32.08
N TYR A 568 -24.46 -32.45 32.12
CA TYR A 568 -25.87 -32.65 32.45
C TYR A 568 -26.03 -33.58 33.65
N ILE A 569 -26.65 -33.08 34.71
CA ILE A 569 -26.89 -33.86 35.94
C ILE A 569 -28.27 -34.50 35.83
N ARG A 570 -28.30 -35.83 35.76
CA ARG A 570 -29.55 -36.58 35.67
C ARG A 570 -30.27 -36.62 37.02
N SER A 571 -31.60 -36.52 36.98
CA SER A 571 -32.43 -36.78 38.17
C SER A 571 -32.37 -38.26 38.54
N PRO A 572 -32.28 -38.62 39.83
CA PRO A 572 -32.27 -40.01 40.28
C PRO A 572 -33.61 -40.74 40.05
N VAL A 573 -34.70 -40.01 39.78
CA VAL A 573 -36.00 -40.58 39.39
C VAL A 573 -36.29 -40.23 37.94
N GLN A 574 -36.03 -41.18 37.02
CA GLN A 574 -36.48 -41.07 35.64
C GLN A 574 -37.94 -41.53 35.55
N THR A 575 -38.88 -40.65 35.87
CA THR A 575 -40.30 -40.88 35.56
C THR A 575 -40.56 -40.60 34.08
N CYS A 576 -41.30 -41.48 33.42
CA CYS A 576 -41.85 -41.14 32.11
C CYS A 576 -42.79 -39.93 32.26
N PRO A 577 -42.71 -38.95 31.35
CA PRO A 577 -43.44 -37.67 31.44
C PRO A 577 -44.96 -37.87 31.36
N ASN A 578 -45.39 -38.90 30.64
CA ASN A 578 -46.75 -39.39 30.56
C ASN A 578 -46.72 -40.91 30.86
N PRO A 579 -47.81 -41.48 31.40
CA PRO A 579 -47.92 -42.92 31.55
C PRO A 579 -47.81 -43.58 30.18
N CYS A 580 -47.00 -44.64 30.10
CA CYS A 580 -46.93 -45.46 28.90
C CYS A 580 -48.29 -46.16 28.72
N GLU A 581 -48.94 -45.92 27.59
CA GLU A 581 -50.24 -46.49 27.25
C GLU A 581 -50.07 -47.93 26.73
N ASN A 582 -51.19 -48.65 26.57
CA ASN A 582 -51.25 -49.95 25.91
C ASN A 582 -50.24 -51.01 26.41
N SER A 583 -50.06 -51.09 27.74
CA SER A 583 -49.11 -52.02 28.39
C SER A 583 -47.62 -51.71 28.15
N GLY A 584 -47.29 -50.52 27.65
CA GLY A 584 -45.91 -50.06 27.56
C GLY A 584 -45.23 -49.97 28.93
N GLN A 585 -43.93 -50.29 28.99
CA GLN A 585 -43.14 -50.23 30.21
C GLN A 585 -42.23 -49.00 30.20
N CYS A 586 -42.24 -48.22 31.28
CA CYS A 586 -41.31 -47.11 31.43
C CYS A 586 -39.92 -47.64 31.83
N VAL A 587 -38.94 -47.49 30.96
CA VAL A 587 -37.53 -47.86 31.20
C VAL A 587 -36.66 -46.63 30.91
N ASP A 588 -35.89 -46.19 31.90
CA ASP A 588 -35.00 -45.01 31.81
C ASP A 588 -35.67 -43.73 31.26
N GLY A 589 -36.95 -43.52 31.61
CA GLY A 589 -37.72 -42.35 31.19
C GLY A 589 -38.19 -42.39 29.73
N SER A 590 -38.14 -43.54 29.07
CA SER A 590 -38.72 -43.82 27.75
C SER A 590 -39.72 -44.97 27.84
N CYS A 591 -40.82 -44.89 27.07
CA CYS A 591 -41.77 -45.99 26.99
C CYS A 591 -41.27 -47.07 26.03
N GLN A 592 -41.13 -48.29 26.52
CA GLN A 592 -40.93 -49.50 25.72
C GLN A 592 -42.29 -50.09 25.39
N CYS A 593 -42.67 -50.02 24.12
CA CYS A 593 -43.98 -50.47 23.64
C CYS A 593 -43.97 -51.98 23.37
N THR A 594 -45.10 -52.63 23.63
CA THR A 594 -45.33 -54.05 23.31
C THR A 594 -46.24 -54.18 22.09
N ASP A 595 -46.21 -55.34 21.44
CA ASP A 595 -47.00 -55.65 20.24
C ASP A 595 -46.71 -54.70 19.06
N ASN A 596 -47.75 -54.18 18.40
CA ASN A 596 -47.63 -53.23 17.30
C ASN A 596 -47.82 -51.78 17.77
N TRP A 597 -47.57 -51.46 19.04
CA TRP A 597 -47.63 -50.08 19.54
C TRP A 597 -46.26 -49.40 19.40
N VAL A 598 -46.27 -48.12 19.07
CA VAL A 598 -45.11 -47.30 18.71
C VAL A 598 -45.26 -45.88 19.26
N GLY A 599 -44.17 -45.12 19.22
CA GLY A 599 -44.14 -43.73 19.65
C GLY A 599 -43.77 -43.50 21.12
N PRO A 600 -43.76 -42.23 21.55
CA PRO A 600 -43.15 -41.84 22.82
C PRO A 600 -43.97 -42.24 24.05
N THR A 601 -45.27 -42.50 23.89
CA THR A 601 -46.18 -42.94 24.96
C THR A 601 -46.89 -44.25 24.62
N CYS A 602 -46.47 -44.96 23.56
CA CYS A 602 -47.12 -46.18 23.08
C CYS A 602 -48.61 -46.03 22.75
N ASN A 603 -49.02 -44.82 22.33
CA ASN A 603 -50.40 -44.52 21.97
C ASN A 603 -50.68 -44.61 20.45
N MET A 604 -49.64 -44.81 19.63
CA MET A 604 -49.75 -44.98 18.19
C MET A 604 -49.54 -46.44 17.83
N GLN A 605 -50.23 -46.93 16.79
CA GLN A 605 -50.05 -48.30 16.32
C GLN A 605 -49.24 -48.28 15.03
N GLY A 606 -48.22 -49.12 14.96
CA GLY A 606 -47.30 -49.22 13.83
C GLY A 606 -47.99 -49.64 12.55
N MET A 607 -47.39 -49.29 11.41
CA MET A 607 -47.88 -49.62 10.08
C MET A 607 -47.96 -51.15 9.93
N ASP A 608 -49.14 -51.67 9.57
CA ASP A 608 -49.31 -53.09 9.28
C ASP A 608 -48.57 -53.46 7.99
N SER A 609 -48.03 -54.68 7.96
CA SER A 609 -47.36 -55.31 6.83
C SER A 609 -48.14 -55.26 5.50
N SER A 610 -49.48 -55.14 5.57
CA SER A 610 -50.37 -54.96 4.41
C SER A 610 -50.33 -53.55 3.79
N GLN A 611 -49.89 -52.53 4.52
CA GLN A 611 -49.82 -51.12 4.09
C GLN A 611 -48.41 -50.64 3.72
N ASN A 612 -47.38 -51.48 3.91
CA ASN A 612 -45.98 -51.17 3.55
C ASN A 612 -45.79 -50.85 2.06
N GLY A 613 -46.69 -51.29 1.17
CA GLY A 613 -46.59 -51.05 -0.27
C GLY A 613 -46.86 -49.60 -0.72
N GLU A 614 -47.49 -48.76 0.12
CA GLU A 614 -47.82 -47.35 -0.20
C GLU A 614 -46.78 -46.34 0.35
N LEU A 615 -45.84 -46.79 1.18
CA LEU A 615 -44.78 -45.95 1.73
C LEU A 615 -43.58 -45.96 0.78
N SER A 616 -43.22 -44.79 0.25
CA SER A 616 -42.00 -44.58 -0.52
C SER A 616 -41.02 -43.73 0.27
N MET A 617 -39.78 -44.20 0.36
CA MET A 617 -38.68 -43.45 0.96
C MET A 617 -37.65 -43.13 -0.12
N ILE A 618 -37.38 -41.83 -0.30
CA ILE A 618 -36.48 -41.34 -1.33
C ILE A 618 -35.30 -40.65 -0.65
N MET A 619 -34.11 -41.22 -0.83
CA MET A 619 -32.85 -40.60 -0.40
C MET A 619 -32.26 -39.81 -1.57
N ALA A 620 -31.98 -38.53 -1.36
CA ALA A 620 -31.46 -37.68 -2.43
C ALA A 620 -30.01 -38.07 -2.80
N PRO A 621 -29.58 -37.95 -4.06
CA PRO A 621 -28.27 -38.45 -4.48
C PRO A 621 -27.09 -37.53 -4.08
N SER A 622 -27.31 -36.24 -3.86
CA SER A 622 -26.22 -35.25 -3.67
C SER A 622 -26.35 -34.39 -2.41
N THR A 623 -27.39 -34.65 -1.61
CA THR A 623 -27.59 -34.02 -0.31
C THR A 623 -28.11 -35.09 0.65
N PRO A 624 -27.71 -35.07 1.94
CA PRO A 624 -28.27 -35.93 2.96
C PRO A 624 -29.69 -35.48 3.31
N THR A 625 -30.60 -35.78 2.38
CA THR A 625 -32.02 -35.51 2.47
C THR A 625 -32.75 -36.83 2.31
N ALA A 626 -33.61 -37.15 3.27
CA ALA A 626 -34.52 -38.28 3.19
C ALA A 626 -35.97 -37.76 3.12
N THR A 627 -36.69 -38.19 2.09
CA THR A 627 -38.10 -37.84 1.89
C THR A 627 -38.96 -39.07 2.11
N PHE A 628 -39.91 -38.96 3.03
CA PHE A 628 -40.93 -39.96 3.29
C PHE A 628 -42.20 -39.54 2.55
N ALA A 629 -42.68 -40.36 1.63
CA ALA A 629 -43.91 -40.14 0.89
C ALA A 629 -44.91 -41.25 1.21
N PHE A 630 -46.11 -40.87 1.62
CA PHE A 630 -47.23 -41.78 1.87
C PHE A 630 -48.51 -41.12 1.35
N LYS A 631 -49.17 -41.78 0.38
CA LYS A 631 -50.31 -41.20 -0.37
C LYS A 631 -49.94 -39.81 -0.92
N ASP A 632 -50.75 -38.77 -0.66
CA ASP A 632 -50.53 -37.39 -1.13
C ASP A 632 -49.67 -36.54 -0.16
N ILE A 633 -49.00 -37.17 0.82
CA ILE A 633 -48.26 -36.49 1.88
C ILE A 633 -46.78 -36.83 1.77
N SER A 634 -45.94 -35.80 1.73
CA SER A 634 -44.48 -35.94 1.83
C SER A 634 -43.94 -35.18 3.04
N PHE A 635 -43.00 -35.81 3.75
CA PHE A 635 -42.17 -35.20 4.78
C PHE A 635 -40.71 -35.35 4.38
N ASP A 636 -39.98 -34.25 4.24
CA ASP A 636 -38.55 -34.27 4.03
C ASP A 636 -37.79 -33.93 5.31
N PHE A 637 -36.67 -34.63 5.49
CA PHE A 637 -35.69 -34.36 6.51
C PHE A 637 -34.36 -34.11 5.82
N LYS A 638 -33.76 -32.94 6.06
CA LYS A 638 -32.51 -32.51 5.44
C LYS A 638 -31.51 -32.12 6.52
N VAL A 639 -30.28 -32.63 6.42
CA VAL A 639 -29.17 -31.99 7.14
C VAL A 639 -28.82 -30.70 6.39
N HIS A 640 -29.06 -29.56 7.01
CA HIS A 640 -28.97 -28.25 6.37
C HIS A 640 -27.55 -27.68 6.40
N SER A 641 -26.95 -27.62 7.59
CA SER A 641 -25.62 -27.05 7.81
C SER A 641 -25.00 -27.54 9.12
N ILE A 642 -23.69 -27.29 9.27
CA ILE A 642 -22.95 -27.46 10.52
C ILE A 642 -22.44 -26.08 10.91
N GLN A 643 -22.74 -25.65 12.13
CA GLN A 643 -22.41 -24.34 12.65
C GLN A 643 -21.39 -24.45 13.79
N GLU A 644 -20.38 -23.60 13.78
CA GLU A 644 -19.57 -23.31 14.97
C GLU A 644 -20.26 -22.19 15.74
N VAL A 645 -20.58 -22.45 17.00
CA VAL A 645 -21.31 -21.52 17.87
C VAL A 645 -20.44 -21.15 19.06
N ASN A 646 -20.39 -19.86 19.39
CA ASN A 646 -19.64 -19.38 20.54
C ASN A 646 -20.39 -19.62 21.86
N TYR A 647 -19.71 -19.41 22.99
CA TYR A 647 -20.29 -19.56 24.33
C TYR A 647 -21.45 -18.59 24.64
N LYS A 648 -21.74 -17.61 23.77
CA LYS A 648 -22.89 -16.70 23.86
C LYS A 648 -24.08 -17.16 23.01
N GLY A 649 -23.93 -18.24 22.25
CA GLY A 649 -24.96 -18.76 21.34
C GLY A 649 -24.95 -18.13 19.94
N GLU A 650 -23.94 -17.33 19.60
CA GLU A 650 -23.81 -16.69 18.28
C GLU A 650 -23.05 -17.61 17.31
N VAL A 651 -23.51 -17.68 16.06
CA VAL A 651 -22.83 -18.45 15.00
C VAL A 651 -21.58 -17.69 14.55
N VAL A 652 -20.42 -18.35 14.61
CA VAL A 652 -19.12 -17.80 14.22
C VAL A 652 -18.67 -18.32 12.85
N ASP A 653 -19.04 -19.55 12.52
CA ASP A 653 -18.77 -20.18 11.24
C ASP A 653 -19.91 -21.14 10.86
N GLU A 654 -20.14 -21.35 9.56
CA GLU A 654 -21.21 -22.22 9.06
C GLU A 654 -20.79 -22.90 7.74
N VAL A 655 -20.84 -24.23 7.75
CA VAL A 655 -20.62 -25.07 6.57
C VAL A 655 -21.97 -25.58 6.07
N PRO A 656 -22.51 -25.04 4.96
CA PRO A 656 -23.73 -25.55 4.37
C PRO A 656 -23.48 -26.89 3.66
N ILE A 657 -24.45 -27.80 3.74
CA ILE A 657 -24.33 -29.13 3.12
C ILE A 657 -24.95 -29.08 1.72
N VAL A 658 -24.12 -28.79 0.72
CA VAL A 658 -24.51 -28.63 -0.69
C VAL A 658 -23.49 -29.34 -1.58
N ASN A 659 -23.95 -30.06 -2.61
CA ASN A 659 -23.12 -30.75 -3.61
C ASN A 659 -22.18 -31.80 -3.03
N TRP A 660 -22.69 -32.69 -2.18
CA TRP A 660 -21.90 -33.78 -1.60
C TRP A 660 -21.89 -34.99 -2.51
N THR A 661 -20.82 -35.77 -2.42
CA THR A 661 -20.67 -37.07 -3.08
C THR A 661 -21.36 -38.12 -2.23
N SER A 662 -22.07 -39.05 -2.89
CA SER A 662 -22.74 -40.16 -2.20
C SER A 662 -22.35 -41.49 -2.81
N ASN A 663 -22.23 -42.49 -1.94
CA ASN A 663 -22.04 -43.87 -2.32
C ASN A 663 -23.14 -44.70 -1.67
N SER A 664 -23.93 -45.41 -2.48
CA SER A 664 -24.87 -46.41 -1.98
C SER A 664 -24.09 -47.65 -1.61
N THR A 665 -24.14 -48.05 -0.34
CA THR A 665 -23.52 -49.31 0.13
C THR A 665 -24.50 -50.48 0.09
N SER A 666 -25.80 -50.19 0.10
CA SER A 666 -26.91 -51.12 -0.13
C SER A 666 -28.14 -50.36 -0.66
N GLU A 667 -29.24 -51.05 -0.96
CA GLU A 667 -30.54 -50.41 -1.28
C GLU A 667 -31.10 -49.59 -0.10
N ASP A 668 -30.71 -49.94 1.13
CA ASP A 668 -31.23 -49.35 2.36
C ASP A 668 -30.20 -48.43 3.04
N THR A 669 -29.03 -48.19 2.46
CA THR A 669 -27.99 -47.36 3.06
C THR A 669 -27.25 -46.52 2.04
N ILE A 670 -27.21 -45.23 2.30
CA ILE A 670 -26.44 -44.24 1.54
C ILE A 670 -25.48 -43.51 2.48
N VAL A 671 -24.27 -43.31 1.99
CA VAL A 671 -23.22 -42.58 2.70
C VAL A 671 -22.86 -41.34 1.90
N TYR A 672 -23.04 -40.17 2.51
CA TYR A 672 -22.64 -38.89 1.97
C TYR A 672 -21.32 -38.45 2.60
N HIS A 673 -20.45 -37.87 1.80
CA HIS A 673 -19.21 -37.26 2.25
C HIS A 673 -19.00 -35.92 1.55
N ASN A 674 -18.29 -35.02 2.20
CA ASN A 674 -17.78 -33.83 1.53
C ASN A 674 -16.39 -34.13 0.97
N ASP A 675 -16.08 -33.59 -0.21
CA ASP A 675 -14.76 -33.75 -0.84
C ASP A 675 -13.67 -32.86 -0.19
N GLN A 676 -13.86 -32.43 1.06
CA GLN A 676 -12.93 -31.54 1.78
C GLN A 676 -12.15 -32.32 2.85
N ASP A 677 -10.87 -32.00 3.02
CA ASP A 677 -10.03 -32.61 4.06
C ASP A 677 -10.29 -32.03 5.46
N SER A 678 -10.81 -30.80 5.53
CA SER A 678 -11.02 -30.03 6.77
C SER A 678 -12.18 -29.02 6.60
N PRO A 679 -13.32 -29.20 7.27
CA PRO A 679 -13.69 -30.37 8.07
C PRO A 679 -14.00 -31.57 7.16
N ALA A 680 -13.62 -32.77 7.59
CA ALA A 680 -14.04 -34.01 6.95
C ALA A 680 -15.32 -34.51 7.61
N VAL A 681 -16.40 -34.63 6.83
CA VAL A 681 -17.74 -34.97 7.33
C VAL A 681 -18.32 -36.13 6.55
N THR A 682 -18.86 -37.10 7.29
CA THR A 682 -19.58 -38.24 6.73
C THR A 682 -20.97 -38.33 7.35
N VAL A 683 -21.99 -38.48 6.51
CA VAL A 683 -23.38 -38.68 6.93
C VAL A 683 -23.87 -40.00 6.37
N THR A 684 -24.30 -40.90 7.22
CA THR A 684 -24.87 -42.19 6.84
C THR A 684 -26.36 -42.19 7.16
N ILE A 685 -27.18 -42.43 6.14
CA ILE A 685 -28.63 -42.61 6.28
C ILE A 685 -28.93 -44.08 6.05
N GLN A 686 -29.57 -44.74 7.02
CA GLN A 686 -29.96 -46.15 6.95
C GLN A 686 -31.46 -46.32 7.14
N LEU A 687 -32.11 -47.00 6.20
CA LEU A 687 -33.50 -47.43 6.33
C LEU A 687 -33.58 -48.78 7.08
N SER A 688 -34.50 -48.86 8.03
CA SER A 688 -34.85 -50.11 8.73
C SER A 688 -36.20 -50.62 8.27
N ARG A 689 -36.24 -51.66 7.44
CA ARG A 689 -37.51 -52.26 6.94
C ARG A 689 -38.24 -53.12 7.98
N GLN A 690 -37.56 -53.50 9.04
CA GLN A 690 -38.06 -54.30 10.16
C GLN A 690 -37.58 -53.66 11.46
N PRO A 691 -38.29 -53.86 12.58
CA PRO A 691 -37.85 -53.33 13.86
C PRO A 691 -36.53 -54.01 14.26
N ARG A 692 -35.55 -53.25 14.74
CA ARG A 692 -34.24 -53.76 15.17
C ARG A 692 -33.67 -52.95 16.32
N THR A 693 -32.72 -53.53 17.04
CA THR A 693 -31.92 -52.80 18.03
C THR A 693 -30.56 -52.39 17.45
N TYR A 694 -29.97 -51.34 18.00
CA TYR A 694 -28.62 -50.91 17.68
C TYR A 694 -27.92 -50.34 18.91
N GLU A 695 -26.59 -50.30 18.89
CA GLU A 695 -25.78 -49.76 19.98
C GLU A 695 -25.25 -48.37 19.61
N PHE A 696 -25.43 -47.39 20.50
CA PHE A 696 -24.79 -46.09 20.39
C PHE A 696 -24.47 -45.53 21.77
N ALA A 697 -23.26 -44.98 21.91
CA ALA A 697 -22.73 -44.46 23.18
C ALA A 697 -22.80 -45.46 24.35
N GLY A 698 -22.60 -46.75 24.06
CA GLY A 698 -22.63 -47.84 25.04
C GLY A 698 -24.02 -48.18 25.58
N LYS A 699 -25.07 -47.74 24.88
CA LYS A 699 -26.46 -48.08 25.20
C LYS A 699 -27.16 -48.69 23.99
N THR A 700 -28.00 -49.68 24.27
CA THR A 700 -28.91 -50.26 23.30
C THR A 700 -30.11 -49.35 23.07
N HIS A 701 -30.38 -49.04 21.80
CA HIS A 701 -31.54 -48.30 21.35
C HIS A 701 -32.39 -49.17 20.42
N SER A 702 -33.70 -48.91 20.38
CA SER A 702 -34.64 -49.55 19.48
C SER A 702 -34.96 -48.64 18.29
N LEU A 703 -35.01 -49.23 17.11
CA LEU A 703 -35.40 -48.59 15.86
C LEU A 703 -36.62 -49.32 15.30
N ASP A 704 -37.69 -48.57 15.05
CA ASP A 704 -38.96 -49.10 14.58
C ASP A 704 -38.88 -49.55 13.11
N ALA A 705 -39.87 -50.31 12.65
CA ALA A 705 -40.00 -50.62 11.22
C ALA A 705 -40.28 -49.34 10.42
N ASN A 706 -39.73 -49.27 9.21
CA ASN A 706 -39.78 -48.13 8.29
C ASN A 706 -39.18 -46.82 8.85
N ALA A 707 -38.29 -46.93 9.85
CA ALA A 707 -37.55 -45.79 10.40
C ALA A 707 -36.21 -45.58 9.69
N ILE A 708 -35.69 -44.35 9.79
CA ILE A 708 -34.37 -43.95 9.34
C ILE A 708 -33.46 -43.71 10.55
N LYS A 709 -32.28 -44.29 10.50
CA LYS A 709 -31.16 -43.97 11.39
C LYS A 709 -30.20 -43.02 10.68
N LEU A 710 -29.88 -41.89 11.31
CA LEU A 710 -28.92 -40.91 10.81
C LEU A 710 -27.67 -40.93 11.67
N SER A 711 -26.54 -41.35 11.12
CA SER A 711 -25.25 -41.25 11.79
C SER A 711 -24.39 -40.20 11.10
N MET A 712 -23.81 -39.28 11.87
CA MET A 712 -22.92 -38.25 11.35
C MET A 712 -21.60 -38.27 12.11
N ASN A 713 -20.50 -38.21 11.37
CA ASN A 713 -19.15 -38.08 11.88
C ASN A 713 -18.53 -36.80 11.31
N ILE A 714 -18.12 -35.89 12.19
CA ILE A 714 -17.44 -34.63 11.86
C ILE A 714 -16.03 -34.70 12.43
N SER A 715 -15.03 -34.46 11.60
CA SER A 715 -13.63 -34.48 12.01
C SER A 715 -12.84 -33.32 11.43
N ASN A 716 -11.69 -33.02 12.03
CA ASN A 716 -10.78 -31.95 11.59
C ASN A 716 -11.44 -30.55 11.54
N TRP A 717 -12.35 -30.23 12.47
CA TRP A 717 -12.90 -28.88 12.52
C TRP A 717 -11.88 -27.88 13.09
N GLU A 718 -11.59 -26.81 12.35
CA GLU A 718 -10.68 -25.73 12.77
C GLU A 718 -11.44 -24.64 13.54
N TYR A 719 -11.62 -24.86 14.84
CA TYR A 719 -12.37 -23.92 15.70
C TYR A 719 -11.69 -22.55 15.84
N HIS A 720 -12.47 -21.49 15.76
CA HIS A 720 -12.06 -20.10 15.99
C HIS A 720 -11.68 -19.82 17.45
N SER A 721 -12.17 -20.62 18.40
CA SER A 721 -11.92 -20.48 19.83
C SER A 721 -12.03 -21.81 20.58
N SER A 722 -11.29 -21.95 21.68
CA SER A 722 -11.39 -23.09 22.61
C SER A 722 -12.74 -23.18 23.34
N LEU A 723 -13.55 -22.12 23.32
CA LEU A 723 -14.85 -22.04 23.99
C LEU A 723 -16.04 -22.33 23.06
N ASN A 724 -15.79 -22.49 21.77
CA ASN A 724 -16.84 -22.73 20.79
C ASN A 724 -17.21 -24.21 20.75
N TYR A 725 -18.42 -24.50 20.31
CA TYR A 725 -18.99 -25.84 20.19
C TYR A 725 -19.68 -25.99 18.83
N LEU A 726 -20.01 -27.23 18.43
CA LEU A 726 -20.64 -27.48 17.14
C LEU A 726 -22.16 -27.64 17.29
N ARG A 727 -22.89 -27.17 16.28
CA ARG A 727 -24.32 -27.36 16.15
C ARG A 727 -24.67 -27.85 14.76
N VAL A 728 -25.21 -29.05 14.66
CA VAL A 728 -25.76 -29.58 13.40
C VAL A 728 -27.19 -29.07 13.25
N VAL A 729 -27.46 -28.39 12.14
CA VAL A 729 -28.79 -27.86 11.81
C VAL A 729 -29.50 -28.82 10.87
N LEU A 730 -30.68 -29.23 11.30
CA LEU A 730 -31.57 -30.12 10.58
C LEU A 730 -32.81 -29.34 10.18
N ARG A 731 -33.26 -29.49 8.93
CA ARG A 731 -34.41 -28.78 8.38
C ARG A 731 -35.47 -29.76 7.90
N THR A 732 -36.73 -29.44 8.14
CA THR A 732 -37.89 -30.11 7.54
C THR A 732 -38.81 -29.06 6.91
N ASN A 733 -39.40 -29.35 5.74
CA ASN A 733 -40.33 -28.47 5.06
C ASN A 733 -41.77 -28.68 5.56
N LEU A 734 -42.50 -27.60 5.75
CA LEU A 734 -43.87 -27.57 6.23
C LEU A 734 -44.89 -27.19 5.14
N GLN A 735 -44.45 -26.73 3.97
CA GLN A 735 -45.35 -26.26 2.90
C GLN A 735 -46.25 -27.36 2.30
N GLN A 736 -47.46 -26.95 1.91
CA GLN A 736 -48.44 -27.76 1.20
C GLN A 736 -48.19 -27.69 -0.32
N ASN A 737 -47.95 -28.83 -0.96
CA ASN A 737 -48.23 -28.96 -2.39
C ASN A 737 -49.73 -29.27 -2.54
N GLN A 738 -50.56 -28.26 -2.80
CA GLN A 738 -51.92 -28.47 -3.32
C GLN A 738 -52.22 -27.51 -4.48
N GLU A 739 -52.10 -28.03 -5.70
CA GLU A 739 -53.10 -27.78 -6.75
C GLU A 739 -53.95 -29.04 -6.88
N THR A 740 -54.91 -29.24 -5.98
CA THR A 740 -56.03 -30.15 -6.24
C THR A 740 -57.34 -29.44 -5.95
N ALA A 741 -58.13 -29.26 -7.00
CA ALA A 741 -59.48 -28.76 -6.93
C ALA A 741 -60.35 -29.73 -6.13
N GLY A 742 -60.62 -29.43 -4.85
CA GLY A 742 -61.40 -30.34 -4.02
C GLY A 742 -61.62 -29.92 -2.56
N GLY A 743 -62.19 -28.74 -2.32
CA GLY A 743 -63.21 -28.49 -1.27
C GLY A 743 -63.04 -28.93 0.19
N CYS A 744 -61.89 -29.41 0.67
CA CYS A 744 -61.62 -29.62 2.10
C CYS A 744 -60.61 -28.58 2.59
N SER A 745 -60.97 -27.81 3.61
CA SER A 745 -60.02 -26.94 4.30
C SER A 745 -59.19 -27.79 5.25
N ASP A 746 -57.99 -28.18 4.81
CA ASP A 746 -57.04 -28.96 5.60
C ASP A 746 -56.55 -28.15 6.81
N LYS A 747 -56.58 -28.76 8.01
CA LYS A 747 -56.06 -28.16 9.25
C LYS A 747 -54.52 -28.08 9.19
N PRO A 748 -53.88 -27.04 9.78
CA PRO A 748 -52.42 -26.99 9.91
C PRO A 748 -51.92 -28.18 10.72
N ALA A 749 -50.67 -28.61 10.45
CA ALA A 749 -50.08 -29.76 11.11
C ALA A 749 -50.03 -29.56 12.63
N ASP A 750 -50.52 -30.55 13.40
CA ASP A 750 -50.48 -30.52 14.86
C ASP A 750 -49.08 -30.99 15.32
N LEU A 751 -48.30 -30.06 15.90
CA LEU A 751 -46.96 -30.34 16.41
C LEU A 751 -47.04 -30.58 17.92
N GLN A 752 -46.67 -31.77 18.37
CA GLN A 752 -46.44 -32.02 19.79
C GLN A 752 -44.94 -32.21 20.06
N ILE A 753 -44.44 -31.41 20.98
CA ILE A 753 -43.08 -31.53 21.51
C ILE A 753 -43.25 -32.16 22.88
N GLY A 754 -42.61 -33.29 23.14
CA GLY A 754 -42.76 -33.96 24.42
C GLY A 754 -41.47 -34.26 25.15
N ASN A 755 -41.63 -34.27 26.48
CA ASN A 755 -40.61 -34.46 27.50
C ASN A 755 -39.41 -33.49 27.45
N SER A 756 -39.69 -32.19 27.59
CA SER A 756 -38.65 -31.20 27.86
C SER A 756 -38.21 -31.28 29.33
N THR A 757 -37.16 -32.06 29.64
CA THR A 757 -36.42 -31.84 30.89
C THR A 757 -35.48 -30.66 30.68
N GLY A 758 -35.95 -29.45 31.00
CA GLY A 758 -35.25 -28.20 30.67
C GLY A 758 -35.53 -27.75 29.23
N SER A 759 -34.49 -27.39 28.48
CA SER A 759 -34.57 -26.85 27.11
C SER A 759 -34.31 -27.87 25.99
N THR A 760 -33.94 -29.12 26.31
CA THR A 760 -33.63 -30.15 25.30
C THR A 760 -34.89 -30.91 24.87
N ILE A 761 -35.12 -31.02 23.55
CA ILE A 761 -36.20 -31.84 23.00
C ILE A 761 -35.77 -33.30 22.93
N LYS A 762 -36.62 -34.23 23.38
CA LYS A 762 -36.39 -35.68 23.28
C LYS A 762 -37.09 -36.32 22.10
N TYR A 763 -38.26 -35.78 21.76
CA TYR A 763 -38.97 -36.17 20.57
C TYR A 763 -39.84 -35.03 20.04
N LEU A 764 -40.20 -35.13 18.78
CA LEU A 764 -41.25 -34.34 18.15
C LEU A 764 -42.20 -35.26 17.41
N THR A 765 -43.49 -34.94 17.44
CA THR A 765 -44.49 -35.52 16.55
C THR A 765 -45.14 -34.44 15.73
N MET A 766 -45.30 -34.67 14.43
CA MET A 766 -45.98 -33.77 13.51
C MET A 766 -47.07 -34.55 12.77
N THR A 767 -48.33 -34.11 12.89
CA THR A 767 -49.47 -34.80 12.29
C THR A 767 -49.99 -34.06 11.07
N LYS A 768 -50.09 -34.74 9.91
CA LYS A 768 -50.68 -34.20 8.66
C LYS A 768 -51.64 -35.23 8.06
N ASN A 769 -52.90 -34.85 7.83
CA ASN A 769 -53.97 -35.70 7.27
C ASN A 769 -53.99 -37.15 7.82
N GLY A 770 -53.86 -37.31 9.14
CA GLY A 770 -53.87 -38.61 9.81
C GLY A 770 -52.53 -39.37 9.85
N VAL A 771 -51.48 -38.86 9.22
CA VAL A 771 -50.10 -39.42 9.26
C VAL A 771 -49.26 -38.67 10.29
N VAL A 772 -48.47 -39.39 11.09
CA VAL A 772 -47.63 -38.80 12.15
C VAL A 772 -46.14 -39.00 11.88
N PHE A 773 -45.43 -37.92 11.59
CA PHE A 773 -43.97 -37.92 11.55
C PHE A 773 -43.42 -37.88 12.99
N TYR A 774 -42.53 -38.80 13.37
CA TYR A 774 -41.97 -38.90 14.72
C TYR A 774 -40.43 -38.85 14.71
N GLY A 775 -39.85 -37.74 15.18
CA GLY A 775 -38.41 -37.62 15.37
C GLY A 775 -38.02 -37.92 16.81
N LYS A 776 -36.98 -38.75 17.04
CA LYS A 776 -36.43 -39.03 18.37
C LYS A 776 -34.99 -38.53 18.45
N PHE A 777 -34.71 -37.66 19.41
CA PHE A 777 -33.39 -37.07 19.60
C PHE A 777 -32.72 -37.65 20.83
N LEU A 778 -31.49 -38.11 20.65
CA LEU A 778 -30.67 -38.59 21.75
C LEU A 778 -30.03 -37.40 22.48
N ASP A 779 -29.95 -37.47 23.80
CA ASP A 779 -29.27 -36.49 24.66
C ASP A 779 -27.77 -36.82 24.82
N VAL A 780 -27.22 -37.56 23.86
CA VAL A 780 -25.87 -38.10 23.90
C VAL A 780 -25.18 -38.00 22.54
N ALA A 781 -23.90 -37.67 22.57
CA ALA A 781 -22.99 -37.69 21.45
C ALA A 781 -21.69 -38.43 21.84
N ILE A 782 -20.86 -38.74 20.86
CA ILE A 782 -19.49 -39.23 21.11
C ILE A 782 -18.53 -38.11 20.71
N SER A 783 -17.74 -37.66 21.68
CA SER A 783 -16.71 -36.64 21.53
C SER A 783 -15.35 -37.28 21.79
N ASP A 784 -14.49 -37.32 20.76
CA ASP A 784 -13.15 -37.92 20.82
C ASP A 784 -13.16 -39.38 21.34
N GLY A 785 -14.16 -40.15 20.92
CA GLY A 785 -14.34 -41.55 21.33
C GLY A 785 -14.97 -41.74 22.72
N ARG A 786 -15.36 -40.66 23.41
CA ARG A 786 -15.98 -40.70 24.74
C ARG A 786 -17.42 -40.24 24.69
N VAL A 787 -18.27 -40.84 25.53
CA VAL A 787 -19.66 -40.42 25.69
C VAL A 787 -19.71 -38.99 26.23
N SER A 788 -20.54 -38.14 25.63
CA SER A 788 -20.71 -36.75 26.03
C SER A 788 -22.18 -36.34 25.94
N TYR A 789 -22.57 -35.31 26.68
CA TYR A 789 -23.91 -34.75 26.60
C TYR A 789 -24.13 -34.05 25.25
N SER A 790 -25.35 -34.18 24.73
CA SER A 790 -25.82 -33.49 23.53
C SER A 790 -27.17 -32.85 23.82
N SER A 791 -27.36 -31.61 23.39
CA SER A 791 -28.61 -30.88 23.59
C SER A 791 -29.31 -30.63 22.26
N ASN A 792 -30.64 -30.75 22.23
CA ASN A 792 -31.44 -30.60 21.01
C ASN A 792 -32.41 -29.44 21.18
N THR A 793 -32.40 -28.48 20.26
CA THR A 793 -33.15 -27.22 20.40
C THR A 793 -33.85 -26.85 19.10
N ILE A 794 -35.03 -26.27 19.17
CA ILE A 794 -35.70 -25.69 17.99
C ILE A 794 -35.09 -24.30 17.77
N LEU A 795 -34.46 -24.10 16.61
CA LEU A 795 -33.79 -22.84 16.26
C LEU A 795 -34.75 -21.87 15.60
N ARG A 796 -35.62 -22.39 14.73
CA ARG A 796 -36.60 -21.61 13.97
C ARG A 796 -37.78 -22.49 13.63
N MET A 797 -38.97 -21.91 13.68
CA MET A 797 -40.19 -22.53 13.18
C MET A 797 -41.03 -21.43 12.53
N ASP A 798 -41.31 -21.58 11.24
CA ASP A 798 -42.18 -20.69 10.47
C ASP A 798 -43.21 -21.51 9.68
N GLU A 799 -44.01 -20.85 8.83
CA GLU A 799 -45.03 -21.53 8.01
C GLU A 799 -44.41 -22.44 6.93
N GLU A 800 -43.13 -22.25 6.59
CA GLU A 800 -42.46 -22.96 5.50
C GLU A 800 -41.56 -24.08 5.99
N SER A 801 -40.92 -23.93 7.15
CA SER A 801 -39.87 -24.83 7.61
C SER A 801 -39.67 -24.81 9.12
N MET A 802 -39.11 -25.91 9.63
CA MET A 802 -38.63 -26.01 11.01
C MET A 802 -37.16 -26.42 11.01
N ASP A 803 -36.36 -25.69 11.80
CA ASP A 803 -34.94 -25.92 12.01
C ASP A 803 -34.66 -26.42 13.43
N ILE A 804 -33.96 -27.54 13.53
CA ILE A 804 -33.58 -28.20 14.79
C ILE A 804 -32.06 -28.23 14.87
N GLY A 805 -31.53 -27.73 15.98
CA GLY A 805 -30.10 -27.72 16.28
C GLY A 805 -29.74 -28.84 17.26
N ILE A 806 -28.87 -29.75 16.84
CA ILE A 806 -28.21 -30.74 17.70
C ILE A 806 -26.85 -30.18 18.09
N GLN A 807 -26.67 -29.85 19.36
CA GLN A 807 -25.47 -29.23 19.90
C GLN A 807 -24.57 -30.28 20.53
N MET A 808 -23.29 -30.23 20.19
CA MET A 808 -22.26 -31.09 20.72
C MET A 808 -21.08 -30.24 21.19
N PRO A 809 -20.39 -30.64 22.26
CA PRO A 809 -19.21 -29.91 22.72
C PRO A 809 -18.10 -29.93 21.68
N ARG A 810 -17.06 -29.14 21.93
CA ARG A 810 -15.85 -29.18 21.12
C ARG A 810 -15.27 -30.59 21.08
N CYS A 811 -14.98 -31.08 19.89
CA CYS A 811 -14.27 -32.34 19.64
C CYS A 811 -13.39 -32.25 18.40
N ASN A 812 -12.36 -33.09 18.34
CA ASN A 812 -11.61 -33.35 17.13
C ASN A 812 -12.34 -34.36 16.24
N VAL A 813 -13.03 -35.32 16.85
CA VAL A 813 -13.95 -36.26 16.19
C VAL A 813 -15.28 -36.24 16.93
N CYS A 814 -16.32 -35.77 16.27
CA CYS A 814 -17.66 -35.60 16.80
C CYS A 814 -18.62 -36.55 16.10
N ILE A 815 -19.30 -37.41 16.85
CA ILE A 815 -20.26 -38.36 16.29
C ILE A 815 -21.62 -38.17 16.95
N ILE A 816 -22.64 -37.98 16.12
CA ILE A 816 -24.04 -37.98 16.53
C ILE A 816 -24.79 -39.08 15.78
N ASP A 817 -25.82 -39.61 16.41
CA ASP A 817 -26.64 -40.69 15.84
C ASP A 817 -28.13 -40.50 16.17
N PRO A 818 -28.77 -39.38 15.77
CA PRO A 818 -30.20 -39.22 15.97
C PRO A 818 -31.02 -40.21 15.13
N ASP A 819 -32.20 -40.60 15.62
CA ASP A 819 -33.13 -41.49 14.92
C ASP A 819 -34.41 -40.76 14.51
N TYR A 820 -34.94 -41.09 13.32
CA TYR A 820 -36.21 -40.56 12.82
C TYR A 820 -37.10 -41.72 12.39
N SER A 821 -38.33 -41.78 12.89
CA SER A 821 -39.30 -42.80 12.47
C SER A 821 -40.54 -42.14 11.88
N VAL A 822 -41.10 -42.73 10.83
CA VAL A 822 -42.43 -42.33 10.35
C VAL A 822 -43.42 -43.34 10.88
N LEU A 823 -44.38 -42.86 11.66
CA LEU A 823 -45.39 -43.69 12.30
C LEU A 823 -46.75 -43.38 11.65
N LEU A 824 -47.48 -44.41 11.27
CA LEU A 824 -48.89 -44.19 10.96
C LEU A 824 -49.65 -43.97 12.26
N ASN A 825 -50.60 -43.04 12.27
CA ASN A 825 -51.61 -42.99 13.32
C ASN A 825 -52.90 -43.59 12.76
N PRO A 826 -53.16 -44.89 12.96
CA PRO A 826 -54.38 -45.51 12.47
C PRO A 826 -55.61 -45.17 13.32
N ASN A 827 -55.45 -44.52 14.48
CA ASN A 827 -56.53 -44.26 15.44
C ASN A 827 -56.99 -42.80 15.46
N LYS A 828 -56.99 -42.15 14.29
CA LYS A 828 -58.03 -41.16 14.02
C LYS A 828 -58.94 -41.71 12.95
N ASP A 829 -59.69 -42.70 13.40
CA ASP A 829 -60.98 -43.07 12.88
C ASP A 829 -61.66 -41.82 12.29
N ASP A 830 -61.95 -41.84 10.99
CA ASP A 830 -63.00 -41.02 10.37
C ASP A 830 -64.39 -41.40 10.92
N SER A 831 -64.49 -41.97 12.12
CA SER A 831 -65.75 -42.21 12.83
C SER A 831 -66.20 -40.93 13.54
N GLY A 832 -66.30 -39.87 12.74
CA GLY A 832 -66.80 -38.57 13.18
C GLY A 832 -67.24 -37.65 12.04
N ASP A 833 -66.95 -37.96 10.78
CA ASP A 833 -67.39 -37.10 9.67
C ASP A 833 -68.57 -37.73 8.92
N ASN A 834 -69.76 -37.29 9.32
CA ASN A 834 -70.98 -37.34 8.54
C ASN A 834 -70.82 -36.53 7.23
N CYS A 835 -69.96 -36.96 6.32
CA CYS A 835 -69.84 -36.42 4.97
C CYS A 835 -70.76 -37.15 3.98
N ASN A 836 -71.94 -37.59 4.45
CA ASN A 836 -73.07 -38.02 3.64
C ASN A 836 -74.41 -37.61 4.26
N GLN A 837 -74.50 -36.35 4.70
CA GLN A 837 -75.79 -35.66 4.67
C GLN A 837 -75.65 -34.38 3.87
N SER A 838 -76.48 -34.33 2.83
CA SER A 838 -76.78 -33.20 1.97
C SER A 838 -77.24 -31.99 2.79
N ASP A 839 -76.30 -31.23 3.35
CA ASP A 839 -76.59 -29.95 3.98
C ASP A 839 -76.79 -28.90 2.88
N ASN A 840 -78.02 -28.87 2.37
CA ASN A 840 -78.56 -27.83 1.50
C ASN A 840 -78.74 -26.52 2.31
N LYS A 841 -77.71 -26.06 3.03
CA LYS A 841 -77.68 -24.79 3.75
C LYS A 841 -77.26 -23.67 2.80
N LYS A 842 -78.22 -23.34 1.94
CA LYS A 842 -78.60 -22.00 1.48
C LYS A 842 -77.56 -20.88 1.72
N LYS A 843 -76.56 -20.83 0.83
CA LYS A 843 -75.59 -19.72 0.66
C LYS A 843 -76.26 -18.34 0.39
N TRP A 844 -77.59 -18.27 0.24
CA TRP A 844 -78.36 -17.03 0.12
C TRP A 844 -78.75 -16.38 1.47
N LEU A 845 -78.56 -17.09 2.60
CA LEU A 845 -79.06 -16.62 3.90
C LEU A 845 -78.30 -15.39 4.42
N LEU A 846 -76.98 -15.31 4.21
CA LEU A 846 -76.15 -14.22 4.73
C LEU A 846 -76.43 -12.86 4.04
N PRO A 847 -76.56 -12.79 2.69
CA PRO A 847 -77.04 -11.57 2.04
C PRO A 847 -78.47 -11.19 2.45
N VAL A 848 -79.37 -12.16 2.60
CA VAL A 848 -80.78 -11.88 2.92
C VAL A 848 -80.98 -11.41 4.37
N VAL A 849 -80.22 -11.96 5.32
CA VAL A 849 -80.27 -11.52 6.73
C VAL A 849 -79.69 -10.11 6.92
N ILE A 850 -78.78 -9.66 6.05
CA ILE A 850 -78.24 -8.29 6.11
C ILE A 850 -79.16 -7.31 5.35
N VAL A 851 -79.67 -7.69 4.19
CA VAL A 851 -80.43 -6.79 3.31
C VAL A 851 -81.86 -6.56 3.81
N VAL A 852 -82.53 -7.58 4.36
CA VAL A 852 -83.94 -7.46 4.79
C VAL A 852 -84.15 -6.49 5.97
N PRO A 853 -83.32 -6.47 7.03
CA PRO A 853 -83.45 -5.49 8.11
C PRO A 853 -83.17 -4.06 7.65
N VAL A 854 -82.21 -3.87 6.74
CA VAL A 854 -81.84 -2.54 6.22
C VAL A 854 -82.97 -1.97 5.35
N VAL A 855 -83.55 -2.79 4.47
CA VAL A 855 -84.71 -2.39 3.66
C VAL A 855 -85.94 -2.15 4.54
N GLY A 856 -86.17 -3.01 5.55
CA GLY A 856 -87.25 -2.83 6.52
C GLY A 856 -87.15 -1.52 7.31
N ALA A 857 -85.97 -1.19 7.83
CA ALA A 857 -85.73 0.06 8.54
C ALA A 857 -85.94 1.29 7.63
N SER A 858 -85.49 1.19 6.37
CA SER A 858 -85.67 2.24 5.36
C SER A 858 -87.15 2.53 5.09
N ILE A 859 -87.98 1.49 4.92
CA ILE A 859 -89.42 1.62 4.68
C ILE A 859 -90.12 2.22 5.90
N ILE A 860 -89.74 1.81 7.12
CA ILE A 860 -90.33 2.36 8.36
C ILE A 860 -90.02 3.86 8.48
N ILE A 861 -88.78 4.28 8.21
CA ILE A 861 -88.39 5.69 8.26
C ILE A 861 -89.19 6.52 7.24
N VAL A 862 -89.30 6.04 5.99
CA VAL A 862 -90.09 6.73 4.95
C VAL A 862 -91.56 6.81 5.34
N THR A 863 -92.12 5.75 5.92
CA THR A 863 -93.52 5.70 6.36
C THR A 863 -93.79 6.66 7.52
N VAL A 864 -92.88 6.75 8.49
CA VAL A 864 -92.97 7.71 9.60
C VAL A 864 -92.86 9.16 9.10
N ILE A 865 -91.98 9.44 8.14
CA ILE A 865 -91.86 10.78 7.53
C ILE A 865 -93.15 11.12 6.76
N ALA A 866 -93.70 10.19 5.98
CA ALA A 866 -94.96 10.39 5.26
C ALA A 866 -96.15 10.64 6.22
N LEU A 867 -96.23 9.88 7.31
CA LEU A 867 -97.25 10.06 8.35
C LEU A 867 -97.10 11.41 9.08
N LYS A 868 -95.87 11.84 9.41
CA LYS A 868 -95.60 13.18 9.96
C LYS A 868 -95.95 14.31 8.99
N LYS A 869 -95.83 14.07 7.68
CA LYS A 869 -96.16 15.07 6.65
C LYS A 869 -97.67 15.25 6.48
N LYS A 870 -98.46 14.18 6.69
CA LYS A 870 -99.90 14.13 6.44
C LYS A 870 -100.78 14.25 7.70
N PHE A 871 -100.26 13.93 8.87
CA PHE A 871 -101.00 13.93 10.15
C PHE A 871 -100.21 14.62 11.28
N TYR A 872 -100.91 15.36 12.15
CA TYR A 872 -100.38 15.71 13.47
C TYR A 872 -100.63 14.54 14.42
N ILE A 873 -99.56 14.05 15.03
CA ILE A 873 -99.60 12.97 16.02
C ILE A 873 -99.39 13.63 17.38
N TYR A 874 -100.38 13.53 18.26
CA TYR A 874 -100.22 13.92 19.66
C TYR A 874 -100.73 12.83 20.58
N THR A 875 -100.06 12.68 21.70
CA THR A 875 -100.37 11.71 22.74
C THR A 875 -101.24 12.38 23.80
N SER A 876 -102.39 11.78 24.10
CA SER A 876 -103.26 12.21 25.21
C SER A 876 -103.49 10.99 26.09
N GLY A 877 -102.73 10.91 27.18
CA GLY A 877 -102.70 9.74 28.06
C GLY A 877 -102.20 8.48 27.34
N LYS A 878 -102.89 7.34 27.54
CA LYS A 878 -102.52 6.03 26.97
C LYS A 878 -102.98 5.81 25.51
N SER A 879 -103.41 6.85 24.80
CA SER A 879 -103.89 6.75 23.42
C SER A 879 -103.15 7.70 22.46
N ILE A 880 -102.79 7.19 21.28
CA ILE A 880 -102.20 7.95 20.18
C ILE A 880 -103.32 8.33 19.22
N LYS A 881 -103.52 9.63 18.96
CA LYS A 881 -104.50 10.12 17.97
C LYS A 881 -103.80 10.72 16.76
N PHE A 882 -104.25 10.35 15.56
CA PHE A 882 -103.76 10.89 14.29
C PHE A 882 -104.81 11.88 13.74
N VAL A 883 -104.44 13.15 13.57
CA VAL A 883 -105.33 14.18 13.01
C VAL A 883 -104.82 14.61 11.64
N SER A 884 -105.66 14.45 10.61
CA SER A 884 -105.33 14.79 9.22
C SER A 884 -105.06 16.28 9.08
N ARG A 885 -103.99 16.65 8.35
CA ARG A 885 -103.64 18.06 8.10
C ARG A 885 -104.54 18.77 7.07
N SER A 886 -105.50 18.08 6.44
CA SER A 886 -106.36 18.68 5.40
C SER A 886 -107.76 19.09 5.86
N SER A 887 -107.99 19.34 7.15
CA SER A 887 -109.27 19.93 7.62
C SER A 887 -109.02 20.96 8.71
N ARG A 888 -108.62 22.17 8.29
CA ARG A 888 -108.92 23.42 9.00
C ARG A 888 -108.94 24.58 8.00
N SER A 889 -110.09 24.74 7.35
CA SER A 889 -110.66 26.01 6.89
C SER A 889 -112.15 25.87 7.14
N ASP A 890 -112.62 26.56 8.19
CA ASP A 890 -113.99 26.63 8.73
C ASP A 890 -114.62 25.34 9.30
#